data_AF-A0A0Q3EXG1-F1
#
_entry.id   AF-A0A0Q3EXG1-F1
#
_cell.length_a   1.000
_cell.length_b   1.000
_cell.length_c   1.000
_cell.angle_alpha   90.00
_cell.angle_beta   90.00
_cell.angle_gamma   90.00
#
_symmetry.space_group_name_H-M   'P 1'
#
loop_
_entity.id
_entity.type
_entity.pdbx_description
1 polymer ?
#
loop_
_entity_poly.entity_id
_entity_poly.type
_entity_poly.pdbx_seq_one_letter_code
_entity_poly.pdbx_strand_id
1 'polypeptide(L)'
;MASADYSLDRKLSALLTEARPSAASLRAAGEAADAVAALVKSVPPQQANPTAASGFVADLGLLAEAHKLAFDFRAPEVVRLAGSHAAGGSVARPDVAADLLVRLPKECFHEKDFLNHRYHVKRCLYLCVIEKSLLSSPLICKVSWSTFQDEARKPILHVYPATEIAELPGFYVRIIPTASSLFDVSKLNLSTRNNVRAYTKDGINQPTPKYNSSILEDMFLEENAESISSTFANWKNLQEALVLLKVWARQRTSIYTHDCLNGYLISAVLVFLTMDSGGSIINRSMTTRQIFRVAINFFATSKMWPKGLVMQPMKKRTITKEDIAHLLKTFDVVICDVSGHVNLAFRMKKTAFLELQDEAASALNCLDKCRDGGLEELFMTKVDFGAKFDSCVRINLKGNSKVTALSFCLDDESWRVLENNVQSLLQQGLTDRTKMIRVLWRSTPSEWNIKDGFSKFGSSPVIVGIMLSSLEKSYRLVDIGPNPENRDEAVKFRKFWGEKAELRRFKDGVIAESTVWETEPWKRHTIVKRIADYVLTKHLLLQKEDLVHVVDQLDFCLLVAGQDPVSSSGDLLIAFDTLSKQLRLLDDVPLKISTVQPLDPAFRHTSVFPPEPHPLAYEKSSQRLPNFAATCVRSLEVMIQLEGSGNWPLDPVAMEKTKSAFLLRIGESLEGRGMFVTASEDEVNVFTSGYSFLLKIFHERGLVQKQAGDVNTQSAPSEDKELFLRSQHSSMINGLHGRYQVYGPVVRLAKRWMSAHLFSSFISEEAVELFVAYLFLKPFPFHAPSSRVVGFLRFLRLLSSFDWTFTPMVVDINNDFNLKDEKDINENFMLSRKSYEQNPHDVEPAMFLATSYDKASEAWTKHSPSKSVLKRMAAYAKSSAELLTNLIIHGQSGQYTWECLFRTPLSNYDAVVLLHQEKLCRPHHVLFPAETPNGKLVIRGNPSNSFHPYMSLNSTVMRSLHDARDKLLVNFDPTAYFLRDLKCAFPVTFKLWYDSNGGDAVGLTWENSKKRGRDEADEAMPDPTSILKEVGDVGKGLVRGVYLLKAPKLQ
;
A
#
# COMPACT_ATOMS: atom_id res chain seq x y z
N MET A 1 -28.64 -5.69 -18.56
CA MET A 1 -27.41 -5.47 -19.36
C MET A 1 -27.46 -4.12 -20.09
N ALA A 2 -28.42 -3.85 -21.00
CA ALA A 2 -28.49 -2.58 -21.73
C ALA A 2 -28.53 -1.29 -20.87
N SER A 3 -29.19 -1.29 -19.71
CA SER A 3 -29.21 -0.14 -18.79
C SER A 3 -27.89 0.08 -18.05
N ALA A 4 -27.17 -1.00 -17.72
CA ALA A 4 -25.87 -0.96 -17.06
C ALA A 4 -24.77 -0.50 -18.03
N ASP A 5 -24.82 -0.96 -19.28
CA ASP A 5 -23.91 -0.53 -20.34
C ASP A 5 -24.03 0.97 -20.62
N TYR A 6 -25.28 1.48 -20.67
CA TYR A 6 -25.58 2.90 -20.84
C TYR A 6 -25.13 3.76 -19.66
N SER A 7 -25.24 3.24 -18.42
CA SER A 7 -24.73 3.90 -17.21
C SER A 7 -23.20 4.06 -17.25
N LEU A 8 -22.49 3.00 -17.65
CA LEU A 8 -21.03 3.00 -17.69
C LEU A 8 -20.46 3.91 -18.79
N ASP A 9 -21.10 4.00 -19.95
CA ASP A 9 -20.69 4.94 -21.00
C ASP A 9 -20.84 6.41 -20.56
N ARG A 10 -21.88 6.72 -19.78
CA ARG A 10 -22.05 8.05 -19.17
C ARG A 10 -20.93 8.35 -18.16
N LYS A 11 -20.61 7.41 -17.28
CA LYS A 11 -19.50 7.56 -16.30
C LYS A 11 -18.16 7.76 -17.01
N LEU A 12 -17.91 7.00 -18.08
CA LEU A 12 -16.68 7.11 -18.88
C LEU A 12 -16.58 8.48 -19.60
N SER A 13 -17.70 8.99 -20.11
CA SER A 13 -17.78 10.32 -20.72
C SER A 13 -17.50 11.44 -19.70
N ALA A 14 -18.03 11.30 -18.47
CA ALA A 14 -17.75 12.23 -17.37
C ALA A 14 -16.26 12.22 -17.00
N LEU A 15 -15.66 11.02 -16.85
CA LEU A 15 -14.22 10.87 -16.60
C LEU A 15 -13.38 11.52 -17.72
N LEU A 16 -13.73 11.33 -18.99
CA LEU A 16 -13.02 11.94 -20.11
C LEU A 16 -13.10 13.47 -20.10
N THR A 17 -14.22 14.03 -19.64
CA THR A 17 -14.41 15.48 -19.49
C THR A 17 -13.52 16.03 -18.39
N GLU A 18 -13.40 15.32 -17.26
CA GLU A 18 -12.54 15.73 -16.14
C GLU A 18 -11.04 15.53 -16.43
N ALA A 19 -10.70 14.42 -17.10
CA ALA A 19 -9.33 14.04 -17.41
C ALA A 19 -8.69 14.92 -18.50
N ARG A 20 -9.48 15.66 -19.27
CA ARG A 20 -8.99 16.55 -20.34
C ARG A 20 -9.06 18.02 -19.90
N PRO A 21 -8.08 18.85 -20.29
CA PRO A 21 -8.24 20.28 -20.16
C PRO A 21 -9.38 20.79 -21.04
N SER A 22 -10.00 21.92 -20.65
CA SER A 22 -11.02 22.56 -21.49
C SER A 22 -10.45 22.97 -22.85
N ALA A 23 -11.31 23.07 -23.86
CA ALA A 23 -10.90 23.50 -25.20
C ALA A 23 -10.27 24.91 -25.19
N ALA A 24 -10.71 25.79 -24.28
CA ALA A 24 -10.13 27.11 -24.10
C ALA A 24 -8.72 27.04 -23.52
N SER A 25 -8.52 26.24 -22.46
CA SER A 25 -7.19 26.06 -21.85
C SER A 25 -6.20 25.39 -22.81
N LEU A 26 -6.64 24.42 -23.63
CA LEU A 26 -5.80 23.81 -24.66
C LEU A 26 -5.38 24.82 -25.74
N ARG A 27 -6.27 25.73 -26.13
CA ARG A 27 -5.95 26.79 -27.10
C ARG A 27 -4.93 27.76 -26.52
N ALA A 28 -5.14 28.24 -25.31
CA ALA A 28 -4.19 29.11 -24.61
C ALA A 28 -2.82 28.44 -24.43
N ALA A 29 -2.78 27.14 -24.13
CA ALA A 29 -1.53 26.37 -24.05
C ALA A 29 -0.81 26.29 -25.41
N GLY A 30 -1.56 26.12 -26.50
CA GLY A 30 -1.03 26.18 -27.87
C GLY A 30 -0.45 27.57 -28.20
N GLU A 31 -1.20 28.64 -27.92
CA GLU A 31 -0.75 30.02 -28.14
C GLU A 31 0.51 30.36 -27.33
N ALA A 32 0.59 29.90 -26.09
CA ALA A 32 1.79 30.05 -25.26
C ALA A 32 2.99 29.28 -25.85
N ALA A 33 2.78 28.07 -26.38
CA ALA A 33 3.81 27.31 -27.07
C ALA A 33 4.27 28.00 -28.37
N ASP A 34 3.35 28.60 -29.13
CA ASP A 34 3.68 29.35 -30.34
C ASP A 34 4.49 30.63 -30.02
N ALA A 35 4.16 31.32 -28.90
CA ALA A 35 4.94 32.46 -28.42
C ALA A 35 6.37 32.05 -28.02
N VAL A 36 6.53 30.93 -27.31
CA VAL A 36 7.85 30.37 -26.98
C VAL A 36 8.59 29.98 -28.28
N ALA A 37 7.91 29.36 -29.24
CA ALA A 37 8.50 28.99 -30.53
C ALA A 37 9.00 30.22 -31.30
N ALA A 38 8.26 31.33 -31.29
CA ALA A 38 8.69 32.59 -31.91
C ALA A 38 9.96 33.15 -31.23
N LEU A 39 10.02 33.14 -29.90
CA LEU A 39 11.21 33.56 -29.16
C LEU A 39 12.43 32.70 -29.53
N VAL A 40 12.27 31.38 -29.58
CA VAL A 40 13.34 30.43 -29.94
C VAL A 40 13.83 30.64 -31.38
N LYS A 41 12.94 30.99 -32.33
CA LYS A 41 13.34 31.33 -33.71
C LYS A 41 14.07 32.68 -33.80
N SER A 42 13.79 33.61 -32.88
CA SER A 42 14.35 34.96 -32.88
C SER A 42 15.73 35.09 -32.21
N VAL A 43 16.29 33.99 -31.67
CA VAL A 43 17.58 34.03 -30.97
C VAL A 43 18.69 34.46 -31.94
N PRO A 44 19.41 35.56 -31.65
CA PRO A 44 20.42 36.08 -32.55
C PRO A 44 21.64 35.15 -32.63
N PRO A 45 22.38 35.16 -33.77
CA PRO A 45 23.65 34.46 -33.89
C PRO A 45 24.64 34.91 -32.81
N GLN A 46 25.26 33.95 -32.13
CA GLN A 46 26.27 34.20 -31.10
C GLN A 46 27.16 32.97 -30.91
N GLN A 47 28.30 33.11 -30.26
CA GLN A 47 29.19 31.98 -30.04
C GLN A 47 28.68 31.07 -28.91
N ALA A 48 28.56 29.76 -29.17
CA ALA A 48 28.25 28.75 -28.17
C ALA A 48 29.57 28.23 -27.56
N ASN A 49 29.83 28.61 -26.30
CA ASN A 49 31.09 28.29 -25.62
C ASN A 49 30.94 27.12 -24.62
N PRO A 50 31.87 26.14 -24.59
CA PRO A 50 31.82 24.99 -23.68
C PRO A 50 31.77 25.35 -22.19
N THR A 51 32.27 26.52 -21.82
CA THR A 51 32.24 27.04 -20.44
C THR A 51 30.83 27.24 -19.89
N ALA A 52 29.81 27.36 -20.76
CA ALA A 52 28.41 27.46 -20.35
C ALA A 52 27.90 26.18 -19.66
N ALA A 53 28.51 25.02 -19.94
CA ALA A 53 28.13 23.71 -19.42
C ALA A 53 29.35 22.90 -18.94
N SER A 54 30.29 23.56 -18.25
CA SER A 54 31.60 22.98 -17.93
C SER A 54 31.55 21.64 -17.20
N GLY A 55 30.64 21.47 -16.22
CA GLY A 55 30.46 20.19 -15.53
C GLY A 55 29.95 19.09 -16.45
N PHE A 56 28.94 19.37 -17.28
CA PHE A 56 28.43 18.42 -18.28
C PHE A 56 29.51 17.99 -19.30
N VAL A 57 30.35 18.94 -19.75
CA VAL A 57 31.48 18.66 -20.64
C VAL A 57 32.53 17.78 -19.96
N ALA A 58 32.82 18.05 -18.68
CA ALA A 58 33.77 17.28 -17.88
C ALA A 58 33.29 15.84 -17.69
N ASP A 59 32.03 15.65 -17.29
CA ASP A 59 31.48 14.34 -16.96
C ASP A 59 31.28 13.41 -18.17
N LEU A 60 31.18 13.99 -19.37
CA LEU A 60 31.23 13.25 -20.65
C LEU A 60 32.65 13.02 -21.18
N GLY A 61 33.69 13.41 -20.43
CA GLY A 61 35.08 13.14 -20.75
C GLY A 61 35.67 14.01 -21.87
N LEU A 62 35.09 15.18 -22.14
CA LEU A 62 35.45 16.03 -23.28
C LEU A 62 36.23 17.30 -22.90
N LEU A 63 36.68 17.44 -21.65
CA LEU A 63 37.35 18.65 -21.16
C LEU A 63 38.65 18.97 -21.93
N ALA A 64 39.44 17.95 -22.27
CA ALA A 64 40.67 18.11 -23.07
C ALA A 64 40.39 18.51 -24.54
N GLU A 65 39.19 18.20 -25.04
CA GLU A 65 38.76 18.55 -26.40
C GLU A 65 37.82 19.76 -26.43
N ALA A 66 37.67 20.50 -25.32
CA ALA A 66 36.69 21.60 -25.21
C ALA A 66 36.82 22.63 -26.34
N HIS A 67 38.05 22.96 -26.77
CA HIS A 67 38.31 23.87 -27.88
C HIS A 67 37.66 23.44 -29.22
N LYS A 68 37.40 22.14 -29.42
CA LYS A 68 36.74 21.59 -30.62
C LYS A 68 35.21 21.61 -30.53
N LEU A 69 34.65 21.94 -29.37
CA LEU A 69 33.21 21.89 -29.10
C LEU A 69 32.52 23.24 -29.29
N ALA A 70 33.28 24.33 -29.39
CA ALA A 70 32.73 25.65 -29.69
C ALA A 70 32.22 25.72 -31.14
N PHE A 71 31.12 26.45 -31.35
CA PHE A 71 30.54 26.70 -32.67
C PHE A 71 29.76 28.01 -32.68
N ASP A 72 29.50 28.55 -33.88
CA ASP A 72 28.65 29.72 -34.06
C ASP A 72 27.19 29.27 -34.07
N PHE A 73 26.41 29.72 -33.10
CA PHE A 73 24.99 29.44 -33.01
C PHE A 73 24.25 30.05 -34.21
N ARG A 74 23.36 29.25 -34.80
CA ARG A 74 22.37 29.68 -35.80
C ARG A 74 20.98 29.42 -35.23
N ALA A 75 20.02 30.27 -35.60
CA ALA A 75 18.62 30.04 -35.26
C ALA A 75 18.14 28.68 -35.81
N PRO A 76 17.24 27.98 -35.13
CA PRO A 76 16.80 26.65 -35.54
C PRO A 76 16.07 26.67 -36.88
N GLU A 77 16.32 25.65 -37.71
CA GLU A 77 15.71 25.52 -39.05
C GLU A 77 14.19 25.38 -38.96
N VAL A 78 13.72 24.60 -37.97
CA VAL A 78 12.31 24.31 -37.74
C VAL A 78 12.05 24.33 -36.25
N VAL A 79 10.95 24.98 -35.85
CA VAL A 79 10.36 24.84 -34.52
C VAL A 79 8.90 24.47 -34.71
N ARG A 80 8.49 23.32 -34.19
CA ARG A 80 7.14 22.75 -34.39
C ARG A 80 6.56 22.21 -33.09
N LEU A 81 5.26 22.37 -32.93
CA LEU A 81 4.48 21.73 -31.87
C LEU A 81 4.36 20.22 -32.13
N ALA A 82 4.48 19.42 -31.08
CA ALA A 82 4.42 17.96 -31.15
C ALA A 82 3.69 17.36 -29.93
N GLY A 83 3.81 16.04 -29.79
CA GLY A 83 3.27 15.31 -28.65
C GLY A 83 1.74 15.29 -28.61
N SER A 84 1.18 15.27 -27.40
CA SER A 84 -0.27 15.11 -27.18
C SER A 84 -1.09 16.31 -27.68
N HIS A 85 -0.49 17.50 -27.70
CA HIS A 85 -1.13 18.71 -28.24
C HIS A 85 -1.32 18.58 -29.76
N ALA A 86 -0.29 18.18 -30.50
CA ALA A 86 -0.37 17.95 -31.94
C ALA A 86 -1.25 16.74 -32.32
N ALA A 87 -1.36 15.73 -31.44
CA ALA A 87 -2.23 14.56 -31.64
C ALA A 87 -3.71 14.86 -31.30
N GLY A 88 -4.28 15.91 -31.90
CA GLY A 88 -5.69 16.29 -31.75
C GLY A 88 -6.08 16.71 -30.33
N GLY A 89 -5.15 17.28 -29.54
CA GLY A 89 -5.42 17.71 -28.17
C GLY A 89 -5.67 16.55 -27.19
N SER A 90 -5.09 15.37 -27.44
CA SER A 90 -5.20 14.17 -26.59
C SER A 90 -4.37 14.27 -25.30
N VAL A 91 -4.43 15.42 -24.64
CA VAL A 91 -3.76 15.78 -23.39
C VAL A 91 -4.57 15.24 -22.21
N ALA A 92 -3.89 14.65 -21.24
CA ALA A 92 -4.50 14.13 -20.02
C ALA A 92 -3.97 14.91 -18.80
N ARG A 93 -4.81 15.23 -17.82
CA ARG A 93 -4.44 15.77 -16.51
C ARG A 93 -3.76 14.69 -15.64
N PRO A 94 -2.99 15.05 -14.59
CA PRO A 94 -2.62 16.41 -14.18
C PRO A 94 -1.40 16.99 -14.91
N ASP A 95 -0.53 16.15 -15.49
CA ASP A 95 0.68 16.61 -16.22
C ASP A 95 0.31 17.08 -17.63
N VAL A 96 0.16 18.40 -17.76
CA VAL A 96 -0.20 19.12 -18.98
C VAL A 96 1.00 19.97 -19.42
N ALA A 97 1.64 19.56 -20.51
CA ALA A 97 2.78 20.26 -21.11
C ALA A 97 2.67 20.25 -22.65
N ALA A 98 3.21 21.28 -23.28
CA ALA A 98 3.35 21.35 -24.74
C ALA A 98 4.78 20.98 -25.15
N ASP A 99 4.92 20.14 -26.17
CA ASP A 99 6.21 19.70 -26.68
C ASP A 99 6.58 20.52 -27.92
N LEU A 100 7.71 21.22 -27.88
CA LEU A 100 8.29 21.92 -29.03
C LEU A 100 9.52 21.18 -29.51
N LEU A 101 9.47 20.66 -30.73
CA LEU A 101 10.64 20.12 -31.41
C LEU A 101 11.43 21.26 -32.04
N VAL A 102 12.72 21.32 -31.76
CA VAL A 102 13.64 22.35 -32.25
C VAL A 102 14.73 21.69 -33.08
N ARG A 103 14.66 21.86 -34.40
CA ARG A 103 15.63 21.28 -35.33
C ARG A 103 16.94 22.04 -35.28
N LEU A 104 17.98 21.32 -34.88
CA LEU A 104 19.35 21.79 -34.80
C LEU A 104 19.92 22.00 -36.22
N PRO A 105 20.42 23.19 -36.56
CA PRO A 105 21.00 23.47 -37.89
C PRO A 105 22.27 22.67 -38.14
N LYS A 106 22.41 22.09 -39.35
CA LYS A 106 23.56 21.22 -39.67
C LYS A 106 24.89 21.97 -39.59
N GLU A 107 24.90 23.27 -39.86
CA GLU A 107 26.09 24.14 -39.86
C GLU A 107 26.74 24.25 -38.48
N CYS A 108 26.01 23.96 -37.40
CA CYS A 108 26.55 23.97 -36.04
C CYS A 108 27.36 22.70 -35.71
N PHE A 109 27.31 21.67 -36.56
CA PHE A 109 27.88 20.35 -36.29
C PHE A 109 28.87 19.93 -37.37
N HIS A 110 29.85 19.15 -36.95
CA HIS A 110 30.81 18.50 -37.83
C HIS A 110 30.38 17.05 -38.11
N GLU A 111 30.68 16.52 -39.29
CA GLU A 111 30.24 15.19 -39.74
C GLU A 111 30.65 14.02 -38.82
N LYS A 112 31.64 14.23 -37.95
CA LYS A 112 32.15 13.25 -36.98
C LYS A 112 31.67 13.47 -35.54
N ASP A 113 30.76 14.42 -35.31
CA ASP A 113 30.27 14.73 -33.96
C ASP A 113 29.38 13.63 -33.36
N PHE A 114 28.97 12.65 -34.15
CA PHE A 114 28.35 11.43 -33.62
C PHE A 114 29.29 10.60 -32.73
N LEU A 115 30.61 10.86 -32.72
CA LEU A 115 31.59 10.15 -31.91
C LEU A 115 31.77 10.79 -30.51
N ASN A 116 31.93 9.94 -29.50
CA ASN A 116 32.38 10.28 -28.14
C ASN A 116 31.60 11.44 -27.50
N HIS A 117 30.27 11.41 -27.55
CA HIS A 117 29.37 12.39 -26.90
C HIS A 117 29.48 13.84 -27.41
N ARG A 118 30.22 14.11 -28.50
CA ARG A 118 30.36 15.48 -29.04
C ARG A 118 29.02 16.07 -29.47
N TYR A 119 28.17 15.27 -30.11
CA TYR A 119 26.79 15.64 -30.44
C TYR A 119 26.00 16.02 -29.19
N HIS A 120 26.03 15.22 -28.13
CA HIS A 120 25.29 15.48 -26.89
C HIS A 120 25.75 16.77 -26.21
N VAL A 121 27.06 17.06 -26.20
CA VAL A 121 27.59 18.33 -25.71
C VAL A 121 27.13 19.50 -26.57
N LYS A 122 27.30 19.44 -27.91
CA LYS A 122 26.88 20.53 -28.78
C LYS A 122 25.36 20.78 -28.71
N ARG A 123 24.56 19.72 -28.60
CA ARG A 123 23.12 19.76 -28.33
C ARG A 123 22.80 20.48 -27.02
N CYS A 124 23.55 20.21 -25.95
CA CYS A 124 23.42 20.91 -24.67
C CYS A 124 23.82 22.39 -24.76
N LEU A 125 24.94 22.70 -25.41
CA LEU A 125 25.40 24.08 -25.60
C LEU A 125 24.43 24.92 -26.43
N TYR A 126 23.80 24.31 -27.43
CA TYR A 126 22.72 24.94 -28.20
C TYR A 126 21.55 25.34 -27.30
N LEU A 127 21.15 24.47 -26.37
CA LEU A 127 20.13 24.78 -25.36
C LEU A 127 20.58 25.88 -24.38
N CYS A 128 21.86 25.93 -24.00
CA CYS A 128 22.38 27.00 -23.12
C CYS A 128 22.22 28.39 -23.77
N VAL A 129 22.42 28.46 -25.10
CA VAL A 129 22.22 29.69 -25.87
C VAL A 129 20.74 30.08 -25.89
N ILE A 130 19.84 29.12 -26.12
CA ILE A 130 18.39 29.33 -26.07
C ILE A 130 17.94 29.79 -24.68
N GLU A 131 18.37 29.09 -23.61
CA GLU A 131 18.04 29.41 -22.23
C GLU A 131 18.38 30.88 -21.90
N LYS A 132 19.60 31.31 -22.22
CA LYS A 132 20.05 32.69 -21.97
C LYS A 132 19.15 33.72 -22.65
N SER A 133 18.73 33.44 -23.90
CA SER A 133 17.83 34.32 -24.64
C SER A 133 16.41 34.31 -24.06
N LEU A 134 15.90 33.16 -23.64
CA LEU A 134 14.56 33.03 -23.04
C LEU A 134 14.46 33.73 -21.69
N LEU A 135 15.48 33.59 -20.84
CA LEU A 135 15.54 34.26 -19.54
C LEU A 135 15.59 35.80 -19.65
N SER A 136 15.97 36.32 -20.82
CA SER A 136 15.99 37.77 -21.08
C SER A 136 14.61 38.31 -21.52
N SER A 137 13.64 37.44 -21.82
CA SER A 137 12.32 37.83 -22.29
C SER A 137 11.32 38.00 -21.14
N PRO A 138 10.55 39.10 -21.09
CA PRO A 138 9.53 39.30 -20.05
C PRO A 138 8.33 38.34 -20.19
N LEU A 139 8.22 37.63 -21.31
CA LEU A 139 7.18 36.62 -21.55
C LEU A 139 7.44 35.30 -20.81
N ILE A 140 8.64 35.12 -20.24
CA ILE A 140 9.07 33.89 -19.58
C ILE A 140 9.29 34.17 -18.09
N CYS A 141 8.63 33.39 -17.22
CA CYS A 141 8.80 33.50 -15.78
C CYS A 141 10.00 32.69 -15.29
N LYS A 142 10.14 31.46 -15.78
CA LYS A 142 11.18 30.51 -15.34
C LYS A 142 11.61 29.61 -16.48
N VAL A 143 12.89 29.27 -16.51
CA VAL A 143 13.42 28.15 -17.30
C VAL A 143 14.09 27.17 -16.33
N SER A 144 13.83 25.87 -16.49
CA SER A 144 14.50 24.84 -15.71
C SER A 144 14.99 23.70 -16.59
N TRP A 145 16.17 23.16 -16.26
CA TRP A 145 16.72 21.99 -16.94
C TRP A 145 16.07 20.71 -16.45
N SER A 146 15.87 19.79 -17.38
CA SER A 146 15.40 18.43 -17.14
C SER A 146 16.06 17.49 -18.17
N THR A 147 15.73 16.21 -18.11
CA THR A 147 16.21 15.17 -19.04
C THR A 147 15.09 14.67 -19.92
N PHE A 148 15.38 14.38 -21.18
CA PHE A 148 14.43 13.68 -22.04
C PHE A 148 14.36 12.20 -21.65
N GLN A 149 13.21 11.74 -21.15
CA GLN A 149 12.97 10.34 -20.76
C GLN A 149 13.97 9.78 -19.72
N ASP A 150 14.38 10.61 -18.75
CA ASP A 150 15.35 10.23 -17.69
C ASP A 150 16.71 9.75 -18.23
N GLU A 151 17.10 10.26 -19.42
CA GLU A 151 18.43 10.11 -20.01
C GLU A 151 19.24 11.40 -19.82
N ALA A 152 20.26 11.36 -18.98
CA ALA A 152 21.12 12.48 -18.63
C ALA A 152 21.88 13.05 -19.84
N ARG A 153 22.21 12.22 -20.82
CA ARG A 153 22.86 12.67 -22.08
C ARG A 153 21.99 13.62 -22.89
N LYS A 154 20.67 13.64 -22.66
CA LYS A 154 19.70 14.40 -23.45
C LYS A 154 19.01 15.48 -22.59
N PRO A 155 19.73 16.55 -22.20
CA PRO A 155 19.11 17.66 -21.50
C PRO A 155 18.00 18.33 -22.32
N ILE A 156 16.96 18.81 -21.66
CA ILE A 156 15.85 19.58 -22.25
C ILE A 156 15.54 20.78 -21.36
N LEU A 157 14.85 21.78 -21.92
CA LEU A 157 14.38 22.93 -21.16
C LEU A 157 12.88 22.83 -20.92
N HIS A 158 12.47 23.05 -19.67
CA HIS A 158 11.08 23.37 -19.33
C HIS A 158 10.97 24.88 -19.21
N VAL A 159 10.12 25.48 -20.03
CA VAL A 159 9.92 26.92 -20.12
C VAL A 159 8.55 27.24 -19.57
N TYR A 160 8.49 28.06 -18.51
CA TYR A 160 7.27 28.48 -17.85
C TYR A 160 6.88 29.86 -18.35
N PRO A 161 5.78 30.01 -19.11
CA PRO A 161 5.28 31.31 -19.54
C PRO A 161 4.96 32.21 -18.34
N ALA A 162 5.09 33.52 -18.53
CA ALA A 162 4.77 34.51 -17.49
C ALA A 162 3.26 34.61 -17.22
N THR A 163 2.43 34.37 -18.23
CA THR A 163 0.97 34.35 -18.10
C THR A 163 0.50 32.98 -17.64
N GLU A 164 -0.15 32.91 -16.48
CA GLU A 164 -0.81 31.70 -16.03
C GLU A 164 -2.03 31.37 -16.89
N ILE A 165 -2.19 30.08 -17.20
CA ILE A 165 -3.32 29.59 -17.99
C ILE A 165 -4.39 29.06 -17.03
N ALA A 166 -5.61 29.57 -17.17
CA ALA A 166 -6.74 29.11 -16.38
C ALA A 166 -6.91 27.58 -16.46
N GLU A 167 -7.14 26.95 -15.30
CA GLU A 167 -7.23 25.50 -15.11
C GLU A 167 -5.94 24.67 -15.33
N LEU A 168 -4.80 25.32 -15.64
CA LEU A 168 -3.51 24.66 -15.89
C LEU A 168 -2.38 25.30 -15.07
N PRO A 169 -2.45 25.24 -13.72
CA PRO A 169 -1.40 25.78 -12.88
C PRO A 169 -0.07 25.04 -13.12
N GLY A 170 1.02 25.80 -13.26
CA GLY A 170 2.34 25.23 -13.51
C GLY A 170 2.55 24.66 -14.92
N PHE A 171 1.72 25.03 -15.89
CA PHE A 171 1.94 24.71 -17.31
C PHE A 171 3.34 25.12 -17.77
N TYR A 172 3.96 24.26 -18.58
CA TYR A 172 5.27 24.51 -19.15
C TYR A 172 5.37 23.97 -20.58
N VAL A 173 6.25 24.59 -21.35
CA VAL A 173 6.61 24.21 -22.71
C VAL A 173 7.95 23.47 -22.65
N ARG A 174 7.99 22.23 -23.13
CA ARG A 174 9.19 21.40 -23.21
C ARG A 174 9.90 21.63 -24.55
N ILE A 175 11.10 22.18 -24.51
CA ILE A 175 11.96 22.33 -25.68
C ILE A 175 12.78 21.05 -25.86
N ILE A 176 12.55 20.36 -26.98
CA ILE A 176 13.18 19.07 -27.31
C ILE A 176 13.99 19.25 -28.61
N PRO A 177 15.33 19.26 -28.55
CA PRO A 177 16.16 19.29 -29.75
C PRO A 177 15.97 18.07 -30.65
N THR A 178 15.95 18.29 -31.96
CA THR A 178 15.92 17.26 -33.02
C THR A 178 17.05 17.47 -34.02
N ALA A 179 17.45 16.42 -34.73
CA ALA A 179 18.65 16.40 -35.58
C ALA A 179 18.40 15.73 -36.93
N SER A 180 17.26 16.02 -37.57
CA SER A 180 16.88 15.37 -38.83
C SER A 180 17.96 15.47 -39.89
N SER A 181 18.34 14.32 -40.44
CA SER A 181 19.37 14.18 -41.49
C SER A 181 20.74 14.76 -41.14
N LEU A 182 21.11 14.83 -39.86
CA LEU A 182 22.40 15.38 -39.41
C LEU A 182 23.58 14.44 -39.69
N PHE A 183 23.39 13.13 -39.51
CA PHE A 183 24.42 12.12 -39.71
C PHE A 183 23.96 11.02 -40.66
N ASP A 184 24.91 10.27 -41.20
CA ASP A 184 24.64 9.06 -41.96
C ASP A 184 24.23 7.92 -41.03
N VAL A 185 23.04 7.35 -41.25
CA VAL A 185 22.45 6.25 -40.46
C VAL A 185 23.37 5.02 -40.43
N SER A 186 24.13 4.77 -41.49
CA SER A 186 25.05 3.62 -41.57
C SER A 186 26.19 3.69 -40.53
N LYS A 187 26.56 4.92 -40.11
CA LYS A 187 27.57 5.17 -39.07
C LYS A 187 27.02 4.97 -37.65
N LEU A 188 25.70 4.97 -37.51
CA LEU A 188 24.97 4.75 -36.25
C LEU A 188 24.35 3.35 -36.17
N ASN A 189 24.77 2.42 -37.03
CA ASN A 189 24.24 1.07 -37.03
C ASN A 189 24.38 0.39 -35.65
N LEU A 190 23.27 -0.12 -35.14
CA LEU A 190 23.12 -0.61 -33.78
C LEU A 190 23.91 -1.91 -33.51
N SER A 191 24.20 -2.69 -34.57
CA SER A 191 24.77 -4.03 -34.44
C SER A 191 26.29 -4.07 -34.55
N THR A 192 26.87 -3.14 -35.30
CA THR A 192 28.28 -3.21 -35.71
C THR A 192 29.10 -2.00 -35.27
N ARG A 193 28.48 -0.84 -35.02
CA ARG A 193 29.22 0.40 -34.79
C ARG A 193 29.42 0.69 -33.32
N ASN A 194 30.68 0.81 -32.95
CA ASN A 194 31.12 1.50 -31.73
C ASN A 194 31.26 3.00 -32.04
N ASN A 195 30.59 3.85 -31.27
CA ASN A 195 30.73 5.31 -31.37
C ASN A 195 31.17 5.98 -30.06
N VAL A 196 31.33 5.18 -28.99
CA VAL A 196 32.00 5.57 -27.76
C VAL A 196 33.29 4.76 -27.66
N ARG A 197 34.42 5.35 -28.04
CA ARG A 197 35.71 4.65 -28.19
C ARG A 197 36.27 4.09 -26.88
N ALA A 198 35.86 4.65 -25.75
CA ALA A 198 36.19 4.12 -24.43
C ALA A 198 35.45 2.81 -24.10
N TYR A 199 34.36 2.48 -24.82
CA TYR A 199 33.59 1.27 -24.57
C TYR A 199 34.23 0.06 -25.26
N THR A 200 35.10 -0.62 -24.50
CA THR A 200 35.84 -1.80 -24.94
C THR A 200 35.62 -2.96 -23.97
N LYS A 201 35.74 -4.19 -24.48
CA LYS A 201 35.77 -5.42 -23.68
C LYS A 201 37.00 -6.21 -24.11
N ASP A 202 37.86 -6.56 -23.17
CA ASP A 202 39.13 -7.26 -23.42
C ASP A 202 40.01 -6.55 -24.47
N GLY A 203 39.99 -5.22 -24.48
CA GLY A 203 40.71 -4.39 -25.46
C GLY A 203 40.04 -4.27 -26.84
N ILE A 204 38.90 -4.93 -27.06
CA ILE A 204 38.15 -4.90 -28.32
C ILE A 204 36.96 -3.96 -28.23
N ASN A 205 36.83 -3.03 -29.18
CA ASN A 205 35.69 -2.12 -29.31
C ASN A 205 34.38 -2.89 -29.42
N GLN A 206 33.44 -2.60 -28.53
CA GLN A 206 32.11 -3.21 -28.54
C GLN A 206 31.10 -2.28 -29.24
N PRO A 207 30.09 -2.80 -29.96
CA PRO A 207 28.99 -2.00 -30.46
C PRO A 207 28.33 -1.17 -29.36
N THR A 208 27.87 0.05 -29.69
CA THR A 208 27.23 0.97 -28.74
C THR A 208 25.76 1.25 -29.12
N PRO A 209 24.89 0.23 -29.05
CA PRO A 209 23.50 0.33 -29.51
C PRO A 209 22.69 1.39 -28.75
N LYS A 210 22.83 1.53 -27.42
CA LYS A 210 22.04 2.49 -26.63
C LYS A 210 22.48 3.93 -26.90
N TYR A 211 23.79 4.16 -27.01
CA TYR A 211 24.32 5.46 -27.41
C TYR A 211 23.88 5.82 -28.85
N ASN A 212 23.94 4.87 -29.78
CA ASN A 212 23.53 5.10 -31.16
C ASN A 212 22.02 5.39 -31.25
N SER A 213 21.19 4.63 -30.51
CA SER A 213 19.74 4.88 -30.41
C SER A 213 19.42 6.26 -29.84
N SER A 214 20.22 6.79 -28.90
CA SER A 214 20.06 8.15 -28.35
C SER A 214 20.09 9.24 -29.43
N ILE A 215 21.03 9.12 -30.39
CA ILE A 215 21.19 10.04 -31.52
C ILE A 215 20.13 9.77 -32.59
N LEU A 216 19.91 8.51 -32.96
CA LEU A 216 18.92 8.12 -33.95
C LEU A 216 17.50 8.57 -33.54
N GLU A 217 17.17 8.51 -32.25
CA GLU A 217 15.91 9.02 -31.75
C GLU A 217 15.73 10.51 -32.09
N ASP A 218 16.74 11.37 -31.92
CA ASP A 218 16.64 12.79 -32.29
C ASP A 218 16.57 13.01 -33.80
N MET A 219 17.19 12.13 -34.61
CA MET A 219 17.15 12.23 -36.07
C MET A 219 15.76 11.93 -36.64
N PHE A 220 15.06 10.94 -36.07
CA PHE A 220 13.77 10.43 -36.57
C PHE A 220 12.56 10.85 -35.73
N LEU A 221 12.74 11.61 -34.64
CA LEU A 221 11.64 12.04 -33.77
C LEU A 221 10.58 12.86 -34.53
N GLU A 222 11.00 13.73 -35.45
CA GLU A 222 10.09 14.58 -36.22
C GLU A 222 9.16 13.76 -37.13
N GLU A 223 9.73 12.83 -37.90
CA GLU A 223 8.98 11.94 -38.80
C GLU A 223 7.99 11.08 -38.01
N ASN A 224 8.46 10.47 -36.92
CA ASN A 224 7.62 9.65 -36.06
C ASN A 224 6.48 10.46 -35.42
N ALA A 225 6.76 11.65 -34.90
CA ALA A 225 5.74 12.50 -34.30
C ALA A 225 4.68 12.95 -35.33
N GLU A 226 5.07 13.17 -36.59
CA GLU A 226 4.15 13.52 -37.67
C GLU A 226 3.26 12.34 -38.07
N SER A 227 3.85 11.15 -38.25
CA SER A 227 3.10 9.93 -38.54
C SER A 227 2.09 9.58 -37.44
N ILE A 228 2.50 9.72 -36.18
CA ILE A 228 1.62 9.48 -35.03
C ILE A 228 0.50 10.53 -35.01
N SER A 229 0.84 11.82 -34.99
CA SER A 229 -0.17 12.89 -34.88
C SER A 229 -1.19 12.89 -36.02
N SER A 230 -0.76 12.63 -37.26
CA SER A 230 -1.65 12.55 -38.42
C SER A 230 -2.65 11.38 -38.34
N THR A 231 -2.27 10.26 -37.71
CA THR A 231 -3.20 9.13 -37.47
C THR A 231 -4.30 9.49 -36.48
N PHE A 232 -3.98 10.29 -35.46
CA PHE A 232 -4.94 10.78 -34.48
C PHE A 232 -5.78 11.96 -34.99
N ALA A 233 -5.28 12.72 -35.96
CA ALA A 233 -6.00 13.83 -36.57
C ALA A 233 -7.30 13.31 -37.20
N ASN A 234 -8.45 13.72 -36.67
CA ASN A 234 -9.79 13.31 -37.11
C ASN A 234 -10.26 11.90 -36.69
N TRP A 235 -9.77 11.38 -35.57
CA TRP A 235 -10.30 10.14 -34.97
C TRP A 235 -10.58 10.28 -33.47
N LYS A 236 -11.76 10.84 -33.14
CA LYS A 236 -12.19 11.15 -31.76
C LYS A 236 -12.10 9.95 -30.80
N ASN A 237 -12.66 8.78 -31.17
CA ASN A 237 -12.65 7.61 -30.29
C ASN A 237 -11.23 7.11 -29.98
N LEU A 238 -10.30 7.22 -30.94
CA LEU A 238 -8.90 6.83 -30.74
C LEU A 238 -8.18 7.83 -29.81
N GLN A 239 -8.45 9.13 -29.97
CA GLN A 239 -7.96 10.17 -29.05
C GLN A 239 -8.47 9.96 -27.62
N GLU A 240 -9.75 9.63 -27.45
CA GLU A 240 -10.35 9.35 -26.13
C GLU A 240 -9.75 8.09 -25.50
N ALA A 241 -9.56 7.03 -26.27
CA ALA A 241 -8.93 5.80 -25.78
C ALA A 241 -7.47 6.04 -25.37
N LEU A 242 -6.73 6.88 -26.11
CA LEU A 242 -5.38 7.30 -25.71
C LEU A 242 -5.37 8.04 -24.37
N VAL A 243 -6.35 8.91 -24.13
CA VAL A 243 -6.48 9.60 -22.83
C VAL A 243 -6.76 8.59 -21.71
N LEU A 244 -7.68 7.64 -21.91
CA LEU A 244 -7.96 6.60 -20.92
C LEU A 244 -6.73 5.73 -20.62
N LEU A 245 -5.97 5.33 -21.64
CA LEU A 245 -4.74 4.55 -21.45
C LEU A 245 -3.66 5.35 -20.71
N LYS A 246 -3.55 6.67 -20.96
CA LYS A 246 -2.66 7.55 -20.18
C LYS A 246 -3.11 7.64 -18.73
N VAL A 247 -4.39 7.81 -18.46
CA VAL A 247 -4.94 7.83 -17.09
C VAL A 247 -4.65 6.50 -16.40
N TRP A 248 -5.00 5.38 -17.03
CA TRP A 248 -4.75 4.02 -16.50
C TRP A 248 -3.27 3.78 -16.16
N ALA A 249 -2.36 4.13 -17.09
CA ALA A 249 -0.93 3.95 -16.90
C ALA A 249 -0.40 4.89 -15.79
N ARG A 250 -0.82 6.16 -15.76
CA ARG A 250 -0.41 7.12 -14.70
C ARG A 250 -0.87 6.71 -13.31
N GLN A 251 -2.03 6.06 -13.20
CA GLN A 251 -2.47 5.48 -11.92
C GLN A 251 -1.58 4.32 -11.46
N ARG A 252 -0.80 3.70 -12.36
CA ARG A 252 0.14 2.61 -12.07
C ARG A 252 1.59 3.10 -12.19
N THR A 253 2.04 3.82 -11.17
CA THR A 253 3.27 4.63 -11.23
C THR A 253 4.55 3.85 -11.60
N SER A 254 4.60 2.55 -11.34
CA SER A 254 5.76 1.68 -11.64
C SER A 254 5.85 1.22 -13.10
N ILE A 255 4.75 1.31 -13.87
CA ILE A 255 4.75 1.08 -15.32
C ILE A 255 4.74 2.38 -16.12
N TYR A 256 4.51 3.52 -15.49
CA TYR A 256 4.61 4.85 -16.10
C TYR A 256 5.91 5.54 -15.69
N THR A 257 7.02 5.00 -16.20
CA THR A 257 8.40 5.38 -15.84
C THR A 257 9.31 5.23 -17.08
N HIS A 258 10.56 5.69 -16.98
CA HIS A 258 11.50 5.75 -18.11
C HIS A 258 11.82 4.39 -18.76
N ASP A 259 11.74 3.28 -17.99
CA ASP A 259 12.05 1.93 -18.46
C ASP A 259 10.81 1.11 -18.85
N CYS A 260 9.64 1.75 -18.97
CA CYS A 260 8.38 1.11 -19.33
C CYS A 260 7.53 1.98 -20.27
N LEU A 261 6.23 2.19 -19.97
CA LEU A 261 5.34 3.00 -20.78
C LEU A 261 5.50 4.49 -20.50
N ASN A 262 5.31 5.28 -21.55
CA ASN A 262 5.06 6.71 -21.48
C ASN A 262 3.95 7.08 -22.48
N GLY A 263 3.50 8.33 -22.45
CA GLY A 263 2.43 8.79 -23.35
C GLY A 263 2.75 8.69 -24.84
N TYR A 264 4.03 8.69 -25.22
CA TYR A 264 4.48 8.57 -26.60
C TYR A 264 4.44 7.11 -27.09
N LEU A 265 4.96 6.17 -26.29
CA LEU A 265 4.93 4.73 -26.59
C LEU A 265 3.50 4.18 -26.66
N ILE A 266 2.61 4.63 -25.78
CA ILE A 266 1.18 4.26 -25.85
C ILE A 266 0.58 4.72 -27.19
N SER A 267 0.87 5.95 -27.62
CA SER A 267 0.43 6.47 -28.92
C SER A 267 0.98 5.64 -30.08
N ALA A 268 2.27 5.31 -30.04
CA ALA A 268 2.94 4.51 -31.07
C ALA A 268 2.34 3.10 -31.20
N VAL A 269 2.07 2.42 -30.07
CA VAL A 269 1.42 1.11 -30.05
C VAL A 269 -0.01 1.19 -30.59
N LEU A 270 -0.78 2.22 -30.23
CA LEU A 270 -2.12 2.40 -30.81
C LEU A 270 -2.07 2.59 -32.33
N VAL A 271 -1.15 3.41 -32.84
CA VAL A 271 -0.97 3.60 -34.28
C VAL A 271 -0.61 2.26 -34.93
N PHE A 272 0.34 1.51 -34.39
CA PHE A 272 0.69 0.17 -34.87
C PHE A 272 -0.54 -0.75 -35.00
N LEU A 273 -1.42 -0.77 -33.99
CA LEU A 273 -2.63 -1.59 -33.99
C LEU A 273 -3.69 -1.19 -35.04
N THR A 274 -3.57 0.01 -35.62
CA THR A 274 -4.41 0.45 -36.75
C THR A 274 -3.82 0.07 -38.12
N MET A 275 -2.53 -0.28 -38.17
CA MET A 275 -1.81 -0.64 -39.39
C MET A 275 -2.06 -2.10 -39.76
N ASP A 276 -1.88 -2.42 -41.05
CA ASP A 276 -1.92 -3.80 -41.57
C ASP A 276 -0.85 -4.70 -40.94
N SER A 277 0.34 -4.15 -40.66
CA SER A 277 1.41 -4.82 -39.93
C SER A 277 1.04 -5.19 -38.49
N GLY A 278 0.15 -4.40 -37.86
CA GLY A 278 -0.47 -4.69 -36.57
C GLY A 278 -1.73 -5.54 -36.68
N GLY A 279 -2.09 -6.03 -37.86
CA GLY A 279 -3.27 -6.86 -38.11
C GLY A 279 -4.58 -6.07 -38.22
N SER A 280 -4.52 -4.73 -38.29
CA SER A 280 -5.70 -3.85 -38.33
C SER A 280 -6.71 -4.14 -37.22
N ILE A 281 -6.21 -4.46 -36.03
CA ILE A 281 -7.02 -4.89 -34.87
C ILE A 281 -7.92 -3.73 -34.42
N ILE A 282 -7.44 -2.48 -34.51
CA ILE A 282 -8.23 -1.29 -34.23
C ILE A 282 -8.72 -0.67 -35.54
N ASN A 283 -10.03 -0.45 -35.64
CA ASN A 283 -10.68 0.15 -36.81
C ASN A 283 -11.67 1.27 -36.40
N ARG A 284 -12.10 2.07 -37.37
CA ARG A 284 -12.92 3.28 -37.13
C ARG A 284 -14.33 3.01 -36.61
N SER A 285 -14.85 1.78 -36.67
CA SER A 285 -16.19 1.48 -36.12
C SER A 285 -16.17 1.20 -34.61
N MET A 286 -14.99 1.01 -34.02
CA MET A 286 -14.86 0.69 -32.60
C MET A 286 -15.15 1.91 -31.70
N THR A 287 -15.81 1.64 -30.57
CA THR A 287 -16.02 2.64 -29.51
C THR A 287 -14.76 2.83 -28.67
N THR A 288 -14.66 3.96 -27.97
CA THR A 288 -13.57 4.29 -27.05
C THR A 288 -13.26 3.14 -26.07
N ARG A 289 -14.30 2.51 -25.50
CA ARG A 289 -14.15 1.39 -24.56
C ARG A 289 -13.59 0.13 -25.24
N GLN A 290 -14.07 -0.18 -26.44
CA GLN A 290 -13.58 -1.35 -27.19
C GLN A 290 -12.10 -1.17 -27.55
N ILE A 291 -11.71 0.02 -27.99
CA ILE A 291 -10.31 0.37 -28.28
C ILE A 291 -9.45 0.20 -27.02
N PHE A 292 -9.90 0.73 -25.87
CA PHE A 292 -9.21 0.55 -24.58
C PHE A 292 -9.03 -0.93 -24.24
N ARG A 293 -10.11 -1.73 -24.28
CA ARG A 293 -10.05 -3.18 -23.96
C ARG A 293 -9.11 -3.94 -24.90
N VAL A 294 -9.13 -3.63 -26.20
CA VAL A 294 -8.23 -4.24 -27.19
C VAL A 294 -6.76 -3.89 -26.89
N ALA A 295 -6.47 -2.63 -26.58
CA ALA A 295 -5.12 -2.21 -26.26
C ALA A 295 -4.61 -2.89 -24.98
N ILE A 296 -5.43 -2.95 -23.92
CA ILE A 296 -5.09 -3.68 -22.69
C ILE A 296 -4.86 -5.17 -22.98
N ASN A 297 -5.72 -5.81 -23.78
CA ASN A 297 -5.52 -7.21 -24.17
C ASN A 297 -4.23 -7.43 -24.97
N PHE A 298 -3.89 -6.48 -25.83
CA PHE A 298 -2.63 -6.52 -26.59
C PHE A 298 -1.40 -6.43 -25.69
N PHE A 299 -1.41 -5.56 -24.66
CA PHE A 299 -0.35 -5.52 -23.66
C PHE A 299 -0.27 -6.84 -22.87
N ALA A 300 -1.40 -7.40 -22.47
CA ALA A 300 -1.44 -8.59 -21.61
C ALA A 300 -0.94 -9.87 -22.30
N THR A 301 -1.41 -10.16 -23.52
CA THR A 301 -1.32 -11.54 -24.07
C THR A 301 -0.82 -11.64 -25.52
N SER A 302 -0.48 -10.53 -26.18
CA SER A 302 -0.14 -10.55 -27.60
C SER A 302 1.11 -11.38 -27.91
N LYS A 303 0.99 -12.32 -28.86
CA LYS A 303 2.09 -13.12 -29.40
C LYS A 303 2.97 -12.34 -30.39
N MET A 304 2.68 -11.06 -30.63
CA MET A 304 3.48 -10.21 -31.52
C MET A 304 4.73 -9.64 -30.83
N TRP A 305 4.71 -9.47 -29.51
CA TRP A 305 5.84 -8.91 -28.76
C TRP A 305 7.16 -9.67 -28.97
N PRO A 306 7.22 -11.01 -28.87
CA PRO A 306 8.47 -11.75 -29.10
C PRO A 306 8.99 -11.67 -30.54
N LYS A 307 8.17 -11.22 -31.49
CA LYS A 307 8.53 -11.05 -32.91
C LYS A 307 9.04 -9.64 -33.22
N GLY A 308 8.94 -8.71 -32.27
CA GLY A 308 9.15 -7.28 -32.49
C GLY A 308 7.98 -6.62 -33.21
N LEU A 309 7.61 -5.41 -32.78
CA LEU A 309 6.59 -4.61 -33.44
C LEU A 309 7.26 -3.76 -34.53
N VAL A 310 6.65 -3.65 -35.71
CA VAL A 310 7.20 -2.88 -36.83
C VAL A 310 6.15 -1.91 -37.36
N MET A 311 6.38 -0.61 -37.15
CA MET A 311 5.47 0.46 -37.53
C MET A 311 5.60 0.87 -39.00
N GLN A 312 5.65 -0.11 -39.90
CA GLN A 312 5.68 0.12 -41.34
C GLN A 312 4.55 -0.67 -42.01
N PRO A 313 3.90 -0.10 -43.05
CA PRO A 313 2.95 -0.88 -43.84
C PRO A 313 3.62 -2.11 -44.44
N MET A 314 2.96 -3.26 -44.48
CA MET A 314 3.61 -4.52 -44.93
C MET A 314 4.21 -4.39 -46.34
N LYS A 315 3.56 -3.62 -47.22
CA LYS A 315 3.99 -3.37 -48.60
C LYS A 315 5.18 -2.40 -48.73
N LYS A 316 5.49 -1.62 -47.70
CA LYS A 316 6.55 -0.59 -47.69
C LYS A 316 7.64 -0.89 -46.67
N ARG A 317 7.75 -2.15 -46.24
CA ARG A 317 8.67 -2.56 -45.19
C ARG A 317 10.12 -2.44 -45.68
N THR A 318 10.91 -1.60 -45.01
CA THR A 318 12.33 -1.39 -45.34
C THR A 318 13.24 -2.26 -44.47
N ILE A 319 12.82 -2.55 -43.23
CA ILE A 319 13.60 -3.36 -42.29
C ILE A 319 13.55 -4.86 -42.63
N THR A 320 14.73 -5.50 -42.67
CA THR A 320 14.87 -6.93 -42.97
C THR A 320 14.51 -7.81 -41.77
N LYS A 321 14.35 -9.12 -41.99
CA LYS A 321 14.09 -10.07 -40.88
C LYS A 321 15.33 -10.25 -40.01
N GLU A 322 16.50 -10.18 -40.63
CA GLU A 322 17.81 -10.30 -40.02
C GLU A 322 18.07 -9.13 -39.07
N ASP A 323 17.72 -7.90 -39.49
CA ASP A 323 17.82 -6.70 -38.65
C ASP A 323 16.95 -6.82 -37.39
N ILE A 324 15.71 -7.32 -37.54
CA ILE A 324 14.80 -7.51 -36.40
C ILE A 324 15.33 -8.58 -35.45
N ALA A 325 15.85 -9.69 -35.98
CA ALA A 325 16.47 -10.73 -35.16
C ALA A 325 17.66 -10.16 -34.37
N HIS A 326 18.43 -9.25 -34.97
CA HIS A 326 19.51 -8.56 -34.27
C HIS A 326 19.00 -7.61 -33.17
N LEU A 327 17.96 -6.83 -33.46
CA LEU A 327 17.32 -5.95 -32.46
C LEU A 327 16.81 -6.76 -31.26
N LEU A 328 16.14 -7.89 -31.50
CA LEU A 328 15.63 -8.78 -30.45
C LEU A 328 16.73 -9.44 -29.62
N LYS A 329 17.94 -9.58 -30.18
CA LYS A 329 19.12 -10.04 -29.44
C LYS A 329 19.75 -8.93 -28.59
N THR A 330 19.58 -7.67 -29.01
CA THR A 330 20.24 -6.50 -28.40
C THR A 330 19.38 -5.83 -27.32
N PHE A 331 18.07 -5.80 -27.52
CA PHE A 331 17.11 -5.12 -26.65
C PHE A 331 16.05 -6.08 -26.13
N ASP A 332 15.58 -5.81 -24.91
CA ASP A 332 14.54 -6.62 -24.26
C ASP A 332 13.18 -6.52 -24.95
N VAL A 333 12.85 -5.34 -25.49
CA VAL A 333 11.61 -5.06 -26.21
C VAL A 333 11.93 -4.28 -27.48
N VAL A 334 11.27 -4.65 -28.58
CA VAL A 334 11.51 -4.05 -29.89
C VAL A 334 10.21 -3.47 -30.44
N ILE A 335 10.20 -2.15 -30.60
CA ILE A 335 9.19 -1.39 -31.34
C ILE A 335 9.92 -0.59 -32.40
N CYS A 336 10.03 -1.16 -33.60
CA CYS A 336 10.64 -0.50 -34.74
C CYS A 336 9.73 0.61 -35.25
N ASP A 337 10.30 1.80 -35.41
CA ASP A 337 9.63 3.03 -35.79
C ASP A 337 9.20 3.04 -37.27
N VAL A 338 8.67 4.18 -37.73
CA VAL A 338 8.16 4.29 -39.12
C VAL A 338 9.29 4.31 -40.15
N SER A 339 10.48 4.77 -39.77
CA SER A 339 11.66 4.79 -40.65
C SER A 339 12.27 3.39 -40.82
N GLY A 340 12.14 2.52 -39.81
CA GLY A 340 12.75 1.20 -39.78
C GLY A 340 14.16 1.21 -39.16
N HIS A 341 14.63 2.34 -38.64
CA HIS A 341 16.00 2.52 -38.14
C HIS A 341 16.08 2.67 -36.62
N VAL A 342 14.96 2.94 -35.94
CA VAL A 342 14.94 3.23 -34.51
C VAL A 342 14.08 2.22 -33.77
N ASN A 343 14.61 1.66 -32.68
CA ASN A 343 13.80 0.98 -31.69
C ASN A 343 13.26 2.00 -30.69
N LEU A 344 11.98 2.34 -30.75
CA LEU A 344 11.33 3.28 -29.82
C LEU A 344 11.38 2.78 -28.36
N ALA A 345 11.46 1.46 -28.15
CA ALA A 345 11.49 0.83 -26.83
C ALA A 345 12.91 0.50 -26.33
N PHE A 346 13.97 1.13 -26.87
CA PHE A 346 15.35 0.77 -26.52
C PHE A 346 15.73 0.97 -25.04
N ARG A 347 14.96 1.78 -24.30
CA ARG A 347 15.09 1.96 -22.83
C ARG A 347 14.25 0.97 -22.02
N MET A 348 13.30 0.29 -22.65
CA MET A 348 12.36 -0.60 -21.97
C MET A 348 13.06 -1.86 -21.49
N LYS A 349 12.93 -2.18 -20.20
CA LYS A 349 13.53 -3.38 -19.60
C LYS A 349 12.56 -4.56 -19.65
N LYS A 350 13.11 -5.77 -19.72
CA LYS A 350 12.31 -7.01 -19.69
C LYS A 350 11.44 -7.12 -18.44
N THR A 351 11.99 -6.82 -17.27
CA THR A 351 11.22 -6.86 -16.01
C THR A 351 10.08 -5.85 -15.98
N ALA A 352 10.30 -4.68 -16.59
CA ALA A 352 9.29 -3.65 -16.69
C ALA A 352 8.16 -4.02 -17.64
N PHE A 353 8.52 -4.64 -18.75
CA PHE A 353 7.55 -5.18 -19.69
C PHE A 353 6.74 -6.33 -19.08
N LEU A 354 7.36 -7.27 -18.37
CA LEU A 354 6.64 -8.34 -17.66
C LEU A 354 5.66 -7.79 -16.63
N GLU A 355 6.03 -6.73 -15.91
CA GLU A 355 5.11 -6.03 -15.01
C GLU A 355 3.92 -5.43 -15.76
N LEU A 356 4.17 -4.79 -16.92
CA LEU A 356 3.11 -4.25 -17.76
C LEU A 356 2.14 -5.34 -18.20
N GLN A 357 2.63 -6.53 -18.54
CA GLN A 357 1.78 -7.67 -18.91
C GLN A 357 0.92 -8.14 -17.72
N ASP A 358 1.50 -8.24 -16.51
CA ASP A 358 0.77 -8.61 -15.29
C ASP A 358 -0.31 -7.58 -14.93
N GLU A 359 0.00 -6.28 -15.09
CA GLU A 359 -0.99 -5.21 -14.86
C GLU A 359 -2.09 -5.18 -15.90
N ALA A 360 -1.75 -5.37 -17.18
CA ALA A 360 -2.74 -5.42 -18.23
C ALA A 360 -3.67 -6.63 -18.04
N ALA A 361 -3.13 -7.80 -17.65
CA ALA A 361 -3.92 -8.97 -17.31
C ALA A 361 -4.84 -8.72 -16.09
N SER A 362 -4.32 -8.06 -15.06
CA SER A 362 -5.10 -7.66 -13.88
C SER A 362 -6.21 -6.68 -14.25
N ALA A 363 -5.94 -5.74 -15.15
CA ALA A 363 -6.93 -4.80 -15.65
C ALA A 363 -8.04 -5.47 -16.46
N LEU A 364 -7.75 -6.50 -17.27
CA LEU A 364 -8.79 -7.31 -17.94
C LEU A 364 -9.68 -8.04 -16.93
N ASN A 365 -9.07 -8.68 -15.94
CA ASN A 365 -9.80 -9.39 -14.89
C ASN A 365 -10.69 -8.41 -14.09
N CYS A 366 -10.20 -7.19 -13.86
CA CYS A 366 -10.96 -6.11 -13.26
C CYS A 366 -12.18 -5.70 -14.11
N LEU A 367 -12.00 -5.53 -15.42
CA LEU A 367 -13.08 -5.23 -16.36
C LEU A 367 -14.18 -6.31 -16.35
N ASP A 368 -13.80 -7.56 -16.10
CA ASP A 368 -14.72 -8.72 -16.17
C ASP A 368 -15.42 -9.00 -14.83
N LYS A 369 -14.76 -8.74 -13.69
CA LYS A 369 -15.27 -9.13 -12.34
C LYS A 369 -15.79 -7.98 -11.49
N CYS A 370 -15.39 -6.74 -11.75
CA CYS A 370 -15.81 -5.61 -10.92
C CYS A 370 -17.17 -5.06 -11.36
N ARG A 371 -17.90 -4.44 -10.43
CA ARG A 371 -19.12 -3.69 -10.75
C ARG A 371 -18.77 -2.53 -11.69
N ASP A 372 -19.72 -2.15 -12.55
CA ASP A 372 -19.54 -1.07 -13.53
C ASP A 372 -18.23 -1.19 -14.34
N GLY A 373 -17.81 -2.42 -14.69
CA GLY A 373 -16.62 -2.65 -15.50
C GLY A 373 -15.31 -2.15 -14.87
N GLY A 374 -15.23 -2.01 -13.55
CA GLY A 374 -13.99 -1.67 -12.86
C GLY A 374 -13.53 -0.22 -13.03
N LEU A 375 -14.45 0.73 -13.29
CA LEU A 375 -14.08 2.12 -13.59
C LEU A 375 -13.29 2.78 -12.44
N GLU A 376 -13.72 2.55 -11.20
CA GLU A 376 -13.07 3.11 -10.01
C GLU A 376 -11.68 2.49 -9.79
N GLU A 377 -11.58 1.18 -9.91
CA GLU A 377 -10.34 0.41 -9.74
C GLU A 377 -9.31 0.72 -10.84
N LEU A 378 -9.76 0.95 -12.07
CA LEU A 378 -8.86 1.20 -13.21
C LEU A 378 -8.38 2.64 -13.29
N PHE A 379 -9.25 3.62 -13.04
CA PHE A 379 -9.00 5.03 -13.36
C PHE A 379 -8.95 5.95 -12.15
N MET A 380 -9.59 5.60 -11.03
CA MET A 380 -9.63 6.44 -9.81
C MET A 380 -8.68 5.94 -8.73
N THR A 381 -8.42 4.63 -8.67
CA THR A 381 -7.57 4.02 -7.65
C THR A 381 -6.10 4.05 -8.05
N LYS A 382 -5.28 4.78 -7.27
CA LYS A 382 -3.85 4.88 -7.48
C LYS A 382 -3.10 3.63 -6.99
N VAL A 383 -2.43 2.95 -7.91
CA VAL A 383 -1.49 1.85 -7.68
C VAL A 383 -0.08 2.43 -7.71
N ASP A 384 0.33 3.03 -6.59
CA ASP A 384 1.71 3.49 -6.44
C ASP A 384 2.66 2.38 -6.02
N PHE A 385 3.96 2.68 -6.11
CA PHE A 385 5.02 1.71 -5.83
C PHE A 385 4.88 1.09 -4.42
N GLY A 386 4.56 1.89 -3.40
CA GLY A 386 4.44 1.41 -2.02
C GLY A 386 3.22 0.51 -1.77
N ALA A 387 2.10 0.73 -2.47
CA ALA A 387 0.94 -0.14 -2.36
C ALA A 387 0.97 -1.34 -3.31
N LYS A 388 1.85 -1.33 -4.32
CA LYS A 388 1.95 -2.42 -5.31
C LYS A 388 2.76 -3.61 -4.79
N PHE A 389 3.97 -3.34 -4.29
CA PHE A 389 4.92 -4.39 -3.90
C PHE A 389 4.76 -4.80 -2.43
N ASP A 390 4.97 -6.07 -2.14
CA ASP A 390 4.84 -6.62 -0.78
C ASP A 390 6.02 -6.20 0.11
N SER A 391 7.21 -6.06 -0.45
CA SER A 391 8.40 -5.59 0.24
C SER A 391 9.10 -4.50 -0.57
N CYS A 392 9.48 -3.41 0.11
CA CYS A 392 10.22 -2.30 -0.48
C CYS A 392 11.56 -2.13 0.24
N VAL A 393 12.61 -1.86 -0.55
CA VAL A 393 13.96 -1.58 -0.05
C VAL A 393 14.46 -0.29 -0.67
N ARG A 394 15.01 0.59 0.17
CA ARG A 394 15.74 1.77 -0.28
C ARG A 394 17.23 1.52 -0.12
N ILE A 395 17.98 1.70 -1.20
CA ILE A 395 19.41 1.49 -1.24
C ILE A 395 20.09 2.83 -1.47
N ASN A 396 20.88 3.27 -0.50
CA ASN A 396 21.73 4.44 -0.65
C ASN A 396 23.04 4.03 -1.34
N LEU A 397 23.25 4.54 -2.55
CA LEU A 397 24.46 4.28 -3.33
C LEU A 397 25.42 5.48 -3.36
N LYS A 398 25.08 6.57 -2.64
CA LYS A 398 25.90 7.78 -2.60
C LYS A 398 27.25 7.49 -1.95
N GLY A 399 28.33 7.83 -2.65
CA GLY A 399 29.71 7.64 -2.15
C GLY A 399 30.21 6.19 -2.20
N ASN A 400 29.45 5.26 -2.78
CA ASN A 400 29.90 3.88 -2.96
C ASN A 400 31.05 3.80 -3.98
N SER A 401 32.13 3.11 -3.62
CA SER A 401 33.35 3.05 -4.42
C SER A 401 33.17 2.38 -5.80
N LYS A 402 32.26 1.40 -5.91
CA LYS A 402 31.91 0.78 -7.21
C LYS A 402 31.13 1.73 -8.10
N VAL A 403 30.35 2.63 -7.51
CA VAL A 403 29.59 3.65 -8.24
C VAL A 403 30.52 4.74 -8.73
N THR A 404 31.43 5.23 -7.88
CA THR A 404 32.40 6.27 -8.25
C THR A 404 33.46 5.80 -9.24
N ALA A 405 33.71 4.49 -9.33
CA ALA A 405 34.67 3.91 -10.29
C ALA A 405 34.12 3.80 -11.72
N LEU A 406 32.81 3.88 -11.91
CA LEU A 406 32.19 3.80 -13.23
C LEU A 406 32.21 5.16 -13.93
N SER A 407 32.55 5.18 -15.22
CA SER A 407 32.30 6.35 -16.06
C SER A 407 30.80 6.61 -16.17
N PHE A 408 30.38 7.87 -16.10
CA PHE A 408 28.96 8.24 -16.08
C PHE A 408 28.19 7.72 -17.30
N CYS A 409 28.75 7.87 -18.50
CA CYS A 409 28.11 7.51 -19.75
C CYS A 409 29.08 6.79 -20.70
N LEU A 410 28.86 5.48 -20.92
CA LEU A 410 29.48 4.71 -22.00
C LEU A 410 28.41 4.43 -23.07
N ASP A 411 28.16 3.16 -23.42
CA ASP A 411 26.96 2.80 -24.18
C ASP A 411 25.69 3.09 -23.38
N ASP A 412 25.70 2.71 -22.09
CA ASP A 412 24.64 2.98 -21.12
C ASP A 412 25.13 3.94 -20.03
N GLU A 413 24.18 4.43 -19.23
CA GLU A 413 24.47 5.27 -18.08
C GLU A 413 24.80 4.43 -16.84
N SER A 414 25.75 4.89 -16.03
CA SER A 414 26.24 4.16 -14.84
C SER A 414 25.13 3.72 -13.88
N TRP A 415 24.13 4.57 -13.63
CA TRP A 415 22.98 4.24 -12.78
C TRP A 415 22.08 3.15 -13.40
N ARG A 416 21.93 3.08 -14.73
CA ARG A 416 21.16 2.01 -15.40
C ARG A 416 21.87 0.67 -15.31
N VAL A 417 23.20 0.68 -15.42
CA VAL A 417 24.03 -0.52 -15.19
C VAL A 417 23.88 -1.01 -13.76
N LEU A 418 23.91 -0.09 -12.79
CA LEU A 418 23.75 -0.42 -11.36
C LEU A 418 22.34 -0.95 -11.03
N GLU A 419 21.28 -0.36 -11.59
CA GLU A 419 19.92 -0.91 -11.47
C GLU A 419 19.85 -2.36 -11.96
N ASN A 420 20.47 -2.65 -13.11
CA ASN A 420 20.49 -4.00 -13.67
C ASN A 420 21.30 -4.96 -12.81
N ASN A 421 22.42 -4.50 -12.24
CA ASN A 421 23.23 -5.28 -11.30
C ASN A 421 22.44 -5.62 -10.04
N VAL A 422 21.78 -4.63 -9.40
CA VAL A 422 20.91 -4.85 -8.23
C VAL A 422 19.80 -5.83 -8.58
N GLN A 423 19.13 -5.65 -9.72
CA GLN A 423 18.06 -6.52 -10.16
C GLN A 423 18.55 -7.96 -10.35
N SER A 424 19.67 -8.16 -11.04
CA SER A 424 20.25 -9.49 -11.31
C SER A 424 20.69 -10.18 -10.02
N LEU A 425 21.34 -9.46 -9.10
CA LEU A 425 21.77 -9.98 -7.81
C LEU A 425 20.57 -10.45 -6.97
N LEU A 426 19.52 -9.64 -6.88
CA LEU A 426 18.32 -10.00 -6.13
C LEU A 426 17.54 -11.13 -6.79
N GLN A 427 17.46 -11.18 -8.12
CA GLN A 427 16.85 -12.31 -8.84
C GLN A 427 17.62 -13.61 -8.58
N GLN A 428 18.95 -13.57 -8.59
CA GLN A 428 19.80 -14.73 -8.29
C GLN A 428 19.71 -15.15 -6.81
N GLY A 429 19.58 -14.19 -5.88
CA GLY A 429 19.51 -14.46 -4.45
C GLY A 429 18.14 -14.92 -3.97
N LEU A 430 17.06 -14.34 -4.48
CA LEU A 430 15.69 -14.61 -4.03
C LEU A 430 14.97 -15.67 -4.86
N THR A 431 15.44 -15.95 -6.09
CA THR A 431 14.96 -17.05 -6.94
C THR A 431 13.43 -17.13 -7.01
N ASP A 432 12.83 -18.29 -6.68
CA ASP A 432 11.39 -18.54 -6.74
C ASP A 432 10.62 -18.04 -5.50
N ARG A 433 11.28 -17.38 -4.54
CA ARG A 433 10.62 -16.67 -3.43
C ARG A 433 9.85 -15.44 -3.90
N THR A 434 10.18 -14.95 -5.10
CA THR A 434 9.57 -13.72 -5.65
C THR A 434 8.88 -14.02 -6.96
N LYS A 435 7.70 -13.41 -7.17
CA LYS A 435 7.04 -13.40 -8.47
C LYS A 435 7.68 -12.35 -9.38
N MET A 436 8.07 -11.21 -8.82
CA MET A 436 8.64 -10.10 -9.58
C MET A 436 9.51 -9.20 -8.70
N ILE A 437 10.59 -8.67 -9.28
CA ILE A 437 11.45 -7.68 -8.65
C ILE A 437 11.56 -6.51 -9.63
N ARG A 438 11.32 -5.30 -9.13
CA ARG A 438 11.55 -4.06 -9.86
C ARG A 438 12.56 -3.20 -9.13
N VAL A 439 13.53 -2.69 -9.88
CA VAL A 439 14.53 -1.75 -9.39
C VAL A 439 14.37 -0.47 -10.18
N LEU A 440 14.06 0.62 -9.49
CA LEU A 440 13.88 1.94 -10.09
C LEU A 440 14.79 2.95 -9.39
N TRP A 441 15.60 3.63 -10.18
CA TRP A 441 16.41 4.75 -9.77
C TRP A 441 16.02 5.98 -10.57
N ARG A 442 15.36 6.93 -9.89
CA ARG A 442 15.14 8.27 -10.42
C ARG A 442 16.43 9.04 -10.21
N SER A 443 17.33 8.95 -11.18
CA SER A 443 18.67 9.54 -11.09
C SER A 443 18.63 11.05 -11.27
N THR A 444 17.67 11.58 -12.03
CA THR A 444 17.55 13.03 -12.30
C THR A 444 17.16 13.82 -11.05
N PRO A 445 17.91 14.89 -10.67
CA PRO A 445 17.58 15.74 -9.54
C PRO A 445 16.37 16.65 -9.82
N SER A 446 15.71 17.13 -8.75
CA SER A 446 14.57 18.05 -8.86
C SER A 446 14.93 19.40 -9.47
N GLU A 447 16.16 19.87 -9.21
CA GLU A 447 16.73 21.05 -9.84
C GLU A 447 18.11 20.68 -10.39
N TRP A 448 18.21 20.63 -11.72
CA TRP A 448 19.46 20.36 -12.40
C TRP A 448 20.12 21.67 -12.84
N ASN A 449 21.35 21.87 -12.41
CA ASN A 449 22.22 22.91 -12.95
C ASN A 449 23.24 22.26 -13.89
N ILE A 450 23.20 22.64 -15.17
CA ILE A 450 24.04 22.05 -16.19
C ILE A 450 25.55 22.29 -15.95
N LYS A 451 25.91 23.37 -15.25
CA LYS A 451 27.30 23.67 -14.87
C LYS A 451 27.84 22.72 -13.81
N ASP A 452 26.97 22.14 -12.99
CA ASP A 452 27.33 21.17 -11.95
C ASP A 452 27.43 19.73 -12.52
N GLY A 453 27.13 19.54 -13.82
CA GLY A 453 27.18 18.24 -14.49
C GLY A 453 26.24 17.22 -13.87
N PHE A 454 26.74 15.99 -13.70
CA PHE A 454 26.04 14.83 -13.14
C PHE A 454 26.30 14.64 -11.65
N SER A 455 26.98 15.56 -10.97
CA SER A 455 27.34 15.43 -9.54
C SER A 455 26.14 15.17 -8.61
N LYS A 456 24.95 15.71 -8.94
CA LYS A 456 23.71 15.50 -8.19
C LYS A 456 22.88 14.31 -8.69
N PHE A 457 23.26 13.68 -9.81
CA PHE A 457 22.56 12.51 -10.32
C PHE A 457 22.77 11.32 -9.39
N GLY A 458 21.72 10.54 -9.17
CA GLY A 458 21.76 9.40 -8.26
C GLY A 458 21.88 9.77 -6.78
N SER A 459 21.63 11.04 -6.41
CA SER A 459 21.55 11.47 -5.01
C SER A 459 20.35 10.90 -4.25
N SER A 460 19.28 10.57 -4.97
CA SER A 460 18.13 9.84 -4.43
C SER A 460 18.46 8.36 -4.27
N PRO A 461 17.92 7.68 -3.24
CA PRO A 461 18.12 6.24 -3.09
C PRO A 461 17.49 5.46 -4.24
N VAL A 462 18.10 4.32 -4.59
CA VAL A 462 17.49 3.32 -5.46
C VAL A 462 16.33 2.69 -4.72
N ILE A 463 15.18 2.53 -5.39
CA ILE A 463 14.01 1.89 -4.82
C ILE A 463 13.85 0.51 -5.45
N VAL A 464 13.76 -0.51 -4.60
CA VAL A 464 13.49 -1.89 -4.99
C VAL A 464 12.11 -2.28 -4.48
N GLY A 465 11.31 -2.85 -5.36
CA GLY A 465 9.98 -3.39 -5.08
C GLY A 465 9.98 -4.87 -5.37
N ILE A 466 9.56 -5.66 -4.38
CA ILE A 466 9.55 -7.12 -4.44
C ILE A 466 8.11 -7.59 -4.24
N MET A 467 7.59 -8.30 -5.24
CA MET A 467 6.31 -9.01 -5.15
C MET A 467 6.60 -10.48 -4.83
N LEU A 468 6.04 -10.97 -3.73
CA LEU A 468 6.28 -12.34 -3.25
C LEU A 468 5.54 -13.36 -4.12
N SER A 469 6.04 -14.60 -4.15
CA SER A 469 5.42 -15.68 -4.93
C SER A 469 4.29 -16.35 -4.15
N SER A 470 4.65 -17.21 -3.20
CA SER A 470 3.77 -17.77 -2.17
C SER A 470 4.46 -17.66 -0.82
N LEU A 471 3.70 -17.64 0.28
CA LEU A 471 4.26 -17.51 1.62
C LEU A 471 5.17 -18.69 1.98
N GLU A 472 4.79 -19.91 1.57
CA GLU A 472 5.59 -21.12 1.78
C GLU A 472 6.99 -20.97 1.16
N LYS A 473 7.05 -20.54 -0.11
CA LYS A 473 8.33 -20.31 -0.79
C LYS A 473 9.07 -19.14 -0.18
N SER A 474 8.37 -18.03 0.06
CA SER A 474 8.98 -16.77 0.51
C SER A 474 9.60 -16.88 1.90
N TYR A 475 8.97 -17.65 2.81
CA TYR A 475 9.34 -17.75 4.21
C TYR A 475 9.99 -19.10 4.59
N ARG A 476 10.36 -19.94 3.62
CA ARG A 476 11.12 -21.17 3.91
C ARG A 476 12.48 -20.85 4.53
N LEU A 477 12.91 -21.68 5.48
CA LEU A 477 14.18 -21.51 6.19
C LEU A 477 15.39 -21.98 5.38
N VAL A 478 15.19 -22.84 4.39
CA VAL A 478 16.29 -23.46 3.62
C VAL A 478 16.06 -23.23 2.13
N ASP A 479 17.09 -22.77 1.42
CA ASP A 479 17.14 -22.78 -0.04
C ASP A 479 18.00 -23.95 -0.51
N ILE A 480 17.40 -24.81 -1.33
CA ILE A 480 18.07 -25.95 -1.94
C ILE A 480 18.72 -25.46 -3.24
N GLY A 481 20.04 -25.61 -3.32
CA GLY A 481 20.87 -25.29 -4.47
C GLY A 481 21.18 -26.53 -5.32
N PRO A 482 22.22 -26.46 -6.17
CA PRO A 482 22.57 -27.54 -7.10
C PRO A 482 23.14 -28.77 -6.37
N ASN A 483 23.08 -29.92 -7.04
CA ASN A 483 23.77 -31.14 -6.61
C ASN A 483 25.30 -30.88 -6.60
N PRO A 484 26.03 -31.23 -5.53
CA PRO A 484 27.49 -31.06 -5.45
C PRO A 484 28.28 -31.76 -6.57
N GLU A 485 27.72 -32.80 -7.18
CA GLU A 485 28.33 -33.48 -8.32
C GLU A 485 28.36 -32.60 -9.59
N ASN A 486 27.42 -31.65 -9.71
CA ASN A 486 27.47 -30.63 -10.76
C ASN A 486 28.50 -29.55 -10.39
N ARG A 487 29.78 -29.87 -10.64
CA ARG A 487 30.94 -29.06 -10.21
C ARG A 487 30.82 -27.59 -10.61
N ASP A 488 30.37 -27.30 -11.82
CA ASP A 488 30.31 -25.92 -12.34
C ASP A 488 29.24 -25.08 -11.64
N GLU A 489 28.05 -25.63 -11.44
CA GLU A 489 26.96 -24.96 -10.74
C GLU A 489 27.25 -24.83 -9.24
N ALA A 490 27.82 -25.88 -8.62
CA ALA A 490 28.21 -25.85 -7.22
C ALA A 490 29.30 -24.80 -6.94
N VAL A 491 30.30 -24.65 -7.83
CA VAL A 491 31.32 -23.59 -7.71
C VAL A 491 30.70 -22.21 -7.86
N LYS A 492 29.79 -22.00 -8.81
CA LYS A 492 29.06 -20.72 -8.96
C LYS A 492 28.23 -20.40 -7.72
N PHE A 493 27.54 -21.40 -7.17
CA PHE A 493 26.73 -21.28 -5.96
C PHE A 493 27.60 -20.89 -4.74
N ARG A 494 28.68 -21.64 -4.50
CA ARG A 494 29.65 -21.34 -3.43
C ARG A 494 30.32 -19.98 -3.61
N LYS A 495 30.62 -19.56 -4.85
CA LYS A 495 31.17 -18.22 -5.11
C LYS A 495 30.16 -17.12 -4.79
N PHE A 496 28.89 -17.31 -5.18
CA PHE A 496 27.84 -16.33 -4.95
C PHE A 496 27.49 -16.18 -3.47
N TRP A 497 27.33 -17.31 -2.76
CA TRP A 497 26.92 -17.33 -1.36
C TRP A 497 28.09 -17.32 -0.37
N GLY A 498 29.30 -17.74 -0.75
CA GLY A 498 30.48 -17.88 0.14
C GLY A 498 30.14 -18.60 1.44
N GLU A 499 30.37 -17.95 2.58
CA GLU A 499 30.17 -18.53 3.92
C GLU A 499 28.74 -18.99 4.23
N LYS A 500 27.74 -18.53 3.46
CA LYS A 500 26.35 -18.99 3.61
C LYS A 500 26.03 -20.28 2.85
N ALA A 501 26.91 -20.73 1.95
CA ALA A 501 26.74 -22.02 1.29
C ALA A 501 27.25 -23.15 2.18
N GLU A 502 26.39 -24.15 2.40
CA GLU A 502 26.72 -25.37 3.13
C GLU A 502 26.18 -26.61 2.41
N LEU A 503 26.81 -27.77 2.61
CA LEU A 503 26.29 -29.05 2.14
C LEU A 503 25.32 -29.61 3.16
N ARG A 504 24.09 -29.89 2.73
CA ARG A 504 23.06 -30.44 3.61
C ARG A 504 22.49 -31.72 3.04
N ARG A 505 22.35 -32.74 3.91
CA ARG A 505 21.61 -33.97 3.62
C ARG A 505 20.16 -33.79 4.06
N PHE A 506 19.22 -34.02 3.16
CA PHE A 506 17.78 -33.91 3.39
C PHE A 506 17.17 -35.24 3.83
N LYS A 507 15.91 -35.23 4.29
CA LYS A 507 15.22 -36.42 4.83
C LYS A 507 15.05 -37.54 3.80
N ASP A 508 15.02 -37.19 2.52
CA ASP A 508 15.00 -38.08 1.36
C ASP A 508 16.39 -38.66 1.01
N GLY A 509 17.44 -38.31 1.75
CA GLY A 509 18.82 -38.75 1.53
C GLY A 509 19.59 -37.93 0.50
N VAL A 510 18.93 -37.00 -0.21
CA VAL A 510 19.56 -36.14 -1.21
C VAL A 510 20.54 -35.19 -0.52
N ILE A 511 21.73 -35.02 -1.11
CA ILE A 511 22.74 -34.05 -0.67
C ILE A 511 22.77 -32.92 -1.70
N ALA A 512 22.60 -31.68 -1.25
CA ALA A 512 22.68 -30.51 -2.11
C ALA A 512 23.43 -29.36 -1.43
N GLU A 513 24.06 -28.51 -2.24
CA GLU A 513 24.50 -27.18 -1.77
C GLU A 513 23.26 -26.41 -1.31
N SER A 514 23.31 -25.73 -0.16
CA SER A 514 22.13 -25.12 0.46
C SER A 514 22.49 -23.81 1.17
N THR A 515 21.49 -22.96 1.42
CA THR A 515 21.62 -21.84 2.36
C THR A 515 20.52 -21.89 3.42
N VAL A 516 20.86 -21.53 4.66
CA VAL A 516 19.95 -21.61 5.82
C VAL A 516 19.76 -20.25 6.48
N TRP A 517 18.49 -19.92 6.74
CA TRP A 517 17.99 -18.66 7.26
C TRP A 517 17.21 -18.87 8.56
N GLU A 518 17.86 -19.45 9.56
CA GLU A 518 17.23 -19.76 10.86
C GLU A 518 16.66 -18.52 11.54
N THR A 519 15.39 -18.59 11.94
CA THR A 519 14.68 -17.52 12.62
C THR A 519 13.50 -18.08 13.40
N GLU A 520 13.15 -17.37 14.48
CA GLU A 520 11.92 -17.62 15.22
C GLU A 520 10.69 -17.56 14.29
N PRO A 521 9.65 -18.39 14.54
CA PRO A 521 8.45 -18.45 13.68
C PRO A 521 7.81 -17.08 13.42
N TRP A 522 7.72 -16.22 14.43
CA TRP A 522 7.11 -14.90 14.34
C TRP A 522 7.97 -13.86 13.60
N LYS A 523 9.27 -14.14 13.36
CA LYS A 523 10.18 -13.30 12.57
C LYS A 523 10.35 -13.76 11.13
N ARG A 524 9.67 -14.83 10.70
CA ARG A 524 9.81 -15.42 9.36
C ARG A 524 9.50 -14.44 8.22
N HIS A 525 8.66 -13.43 8.44
CA HIS A 525 8.40 -12.37 7.46
C HIS A 525 9.65 -11.57 7.07
N THR A 526 10.72 -11.61 7.88
CA THR A 526 11.99 -10.92 7.62
C THR A 526 12.99 -11.71 6.77
N ILE A 527 12.71 -12.97 6.39
CA ILE A 527 13.68 -13.82 5.67
C ILE A 527 14.10 -13.19 4.34
N VAL A 528 13.16 -12.65 3.57
CA VAL A 528 13.45 -11.96 2.30
C VAL A 528 14.35 -10.75 2.51
N LYS A 529 14.15 -10.00 3.61
CA LYS A 529 15.05 -8.90 4.01
C LYS A 529 16.46 -9.43 4.28
N ARG A 530 16.60 -10.49 5.08
CA ARG A 530 17.92 -11.05 5.44
C ARG A 530 18.70 -11.56 4.23
N ILE A 531 18.01 -12.16 3.26
CA ILE A 531 18.62 -12.59 1.99
C ILE A 531 19.09 -11.38 1.19
N ALA A 532 18.22 -10.39 1.01
CA ALA A 532 18.56 -9.17 0.28
C ALA A 532 19.73 -8.42 0.94
N ASP A 533 19.73 -8.25 2.26
CA ASP A 533 20.83 -7.66 3.04
C ASP A 533 22.14 -8.37 2.75
N TYR A 534 22.15 -9.71 2.85
CA TYR A 534 23.35 -10.50 2.63
C TYR A 534 23.89 -10.35 1.21
N VAL A 535 23.02 -10.52 0.21
CA VAL A 535 23.39 -10.48 -1.21
C VAL A 535 23.90 -9.09 -1.60
N LEU A 536 23.19 -8.03 -1.20
CA LEU A 536 23.55 -6.66 -1.56
C LEU A 536 24.83 -6.21 -0.85
N THR A 537 24.98 -6.47 0.46
CA THR A 537 26.20 -6.13 1.22
C THR A 537 27.43 -6.81 0.61
N LYS A 538 27.33 -8.13 0.34
CA LYS A 538 28.42 -8.93 -0.20
C LYS A 538 28.86 -8.48 -1.59
N HIS A 539 27.90 -8.25 -2.49
CA HIS A 539 28.22 -8.02 -3.90
C HIS A 539 28.34 -6.54 -4.28
N LEU A 540 27.82 -5.60 -3.48
CA LEU A 540 27.89 -4.16 -3.75
C LEU A 540 28.74 -3.36 -2.76
N LEU A 541 29.37 -4.01 -1.77
CA LEU A 541 30.19 -3.34 -0.73
C LEU A 541 29.39 -2.28 0.05
N LEU A 542 28.13 -2.59 0.33
CA LEU A 542 27.23 -1.72 1.10
C LEU A 542 27.35 -2.01 2.58
N GLN A 543 27.11 -1.00 3.40
CA GLN A 543 26.90 -1.19 4.83
C GLN A 543 25.42 -1.43 5.11
N LYS A 544 25.09 -1.88 6.33
CA LYS A 544 23.69 -2.12 6.70
C LYS A 544 22.86 -0.84 6.73
N GLU A 545 23.49 0.28 7.07
CA GLU A 545 22.88 1.60 7.14
C GLU A 545 22.49 2.14 5.76
N ASP A 546 23.12 1.62 4.69
CA ASP A 546 22.77 1.94 3.31
C ASP A 546 21.48 1.25 2.85
N LEU A 547 21.01 0.25 3.59
CA LEU A 547 19.87 -0.59 3.24
C LEU A 547 18.71 -0.36 4.22
N VAL A 548 17.67 0.33 3.75
CA VAL A 548 16.46 0.54 4.57
C VAL A 548 15.31 -0.30 4.04
N HIS A 549 14.98 -1.33 4.81
CA HIS A 549 13.87 -2.23 4.54
C HIS A 549 12.59 -1.76 5.24
N VAL A 550 11.46 -1.81 4.52
CA VAL A 550 10.14 -1.45 5.06
C VAL A 550 9.51 -2.57 5.89
N VAL A 551 9.84 -3.83 5.61
CA VAL A 551 9.10 -5.02 6.05
C VAL A 551 8.91 -5.16 7.57
N ASP A 552 9.86 -4.64 8.36
CA ASP A 552 9.88 -4.76 9.82
C ASP A 552 9.74 -3.42 10.56
N GLN A 553 9.47 -2.33 9.84
CA GLN A 553 9.41 -0.98 10.43
C GLN A 553 8.17 -0.76 11.32
N LEU A 554 7.15 -1.60 11.19
CA LEU A 554 5.93 -1.55 12.01
C LEU A 554 5.92 -2.61 13.13
N ASP A 555 6.98 -3.40 13.28
CA ASP A 555 6.99 -4.53 14.21
C ASP A 555 6.82 -4.05 15.66
N PHE A 556 7.40 -2.89 16.00
CA PHE A 556 7.35 -2.28 17.33
C PHE A 556 5.93 -2.18 17.91
N CYS A 557 4.90 -2.01 17.08
CA CYS A 557 3.53 -1.83 17.57
C CYS A 557 2.86 -3.11 18.05
N LEU A 558 3.44 -4.28 17.74
CA LEU A 558 2.97 -5.61 18.10
C LEU A 558 3.89 -6.33 19.11
N LEU A 559 5.02 -5.72 19.49
CA LEU A 559 5.96 -6.32 20.44
C LEU A 559 5.58 -6.00 21.88
N VAL A 560 5.71 -7.01 22.73
CA VAL A 560 5.65 -6.94 24.18
C VAL A 560 6.99 -7.43 24.72
N ALA A 561 7.68 -6.60 25.52
CA ALA A 561 9.02 -6.92 26.04
C ALA A 561 10.03 -7.40 24.96
N GLY A 562 9.89 -6.88 23.73
CA GLY A 562 10.76 -7.22 22.60
C GLY A 562 10.40 -8.47 21.79
N GLN A 563 9.29 -9.14 22.11
CA GLN A 563 8.79 -10.33 21.40
C GLN A 563 7.33 -10.15 20.95
N ASP A 564 6.95 -10.80 19.86
CA ASP A 564 5.55 -10.83 19.43
C ASP A 564 4.83 -11.99 20.16
N PRO A 565 3.78 -11.73 20.96
CA PRO A 565 3.06 -12.77 21.70
C PRO A 565 2.48 -13.91 20.85
N VAL A 566 2.43 -13.74 19.52
CA VAL A 566 2.08 -14.83 18.58
C VAL A 566 2.99 -16.06 18.72
N SER A 567 4.19 -15.93 19.29
CA SER A 567 5.04 -17.09 19.62
C SER A 567 4.32 -18.16 20.44
N SER A 568 3.37 -17.76 21.30
CA SER A 568 2.62 -18.67 22.17
C SER A 568 1.31 -19.19 21.56
N SER A 569 0.95 -18.78 20.34
CA SER A 569 -0.31 -19.21 19.71
C SER A 569 -0.38 -20.73 19.48
N GLY A 570 0.76 -21.40 19.31
CA GLY A 570 0.81 -22.87 19.22
C GLY A 570 0.39 -23.55 20.52
N ASP A 571 0.94 -23.08 21.64
CA ASP A 571 0.61 -23.59 22.98
C ASP A 571 -0.86 -23.33 23.33
N LEU A 572 -1.40 -22.19 22.90
CA LEU A 572 -2.81 -21.85 23.08
C LEU A 572 -3.75 -22.85 22.38
N LEU A 573 -3.43 -23.25 21.14
CA LEU A 573 -4.22 -24.24 20.41
C LEU A 573 -4.19 -25.62 21.10
N ILE A 574 -3.02 -26.01 21.62
CA ILE A 574 -2.85 -27.26 22.38
C ILE A 574 -3.68 -27.22 23.68
N ALA A 575 -3.70 -26.07 24.38
CA ALA A 575 -4.50 -25.88 25.58
C ALA A 575 -6.01 -26.00 25.29
N PHE A 576 -6.49 -25.36 24.21
CA PHE A 576 -7.88 -25.48 23.79
C PHE A 576 -8.25 -26.92 23.40
N ASP A 577 -7.41 -27.62 22.65
CA ASP A 577 -7.63 -29.03 22.31
C ASP A 577 -7.74 -29.91 23.55
N THR A 578 -6.95 -29.62 24.59
CA THR A 578 -6.99 -30.32 25.87
C THR A 578 -8.32 -30.10 26.58
N LEU A 579 -8.74 -28.83 26.73
CA LEU A 579 -10.05 -28.49 27.32
C LEU A 579 -11.20 -29.13 26.53
N SER A 580 -11.18 -29.00 25.21
CA SER A 580 -12.19 -29.49 24.28
C SER A 580 -12.36 -31.02 24.37
N LYS A 581 -11.26 -31.76 24.54
CA LYS A 581 -11.30 -33.21 24.82
C LYS A 581 -11.90 -33.52 26.19
N GLN A 582 -11.50 -32.79 27.23
CA GLN A 582 -12.01 -33.03 28.59
C GLN A 582 -13.51 -32.76 28.70
N LEU A 583 -14.00 -31.67 28.10
CA LEU A 583 -15.43 -31.35 28.02
C LEU A 583 -16.23 -32.48 27.36
N ARG A 584 -15.74 -33.04 26.24
CA ARG A 584 -16.42 -34.14 25.55
C ARG A 584 -16.40 -35.48 26.29
N LEU A 585 -15.51 -35.64 27.27
CA LEU A 585 -15.37 -36.85 28.09
C LEU A 585 -16.20 -36.78 29.39
N LEU A 586 -16.98 -35.71 29.61
CA LEU A 586 -17.86 -35.59 30.77
C LEU A 586 -19.09 -36.50 30.59
N ASP A 587 -19.21 -37.51 31.45
CA ASP A 587 -20.32 -38.46 31.46
C ASP A 587 -21.32 -38.20 32.62
N ASP A 588 -20.97 -37.26 33.52
CA ASP A 588 -21.67 -36.95 34.76
C ASP A 588 -22.49 -35.63 34.69
N VAL A 589 -22.73 -35.16 33.47
CA VAL A 589 -23.58 -34.01 33.13
C VAL A 589 -24.87 -34.53 32.45
N PRO A 590 -26.07 -34.00 32.77
CA PRO A 590 -27.34 -34.57 32.29
C PRO A 590 -27.53 -34.63 30.77
N LEU A 591 -26.85 -33.76 30.03
CA LEU A 591 -26.86 -33.70 28.56
C LEU A 591 -25.42 -33.74 28.07
N LYS A 592 -25.13 -34.59 27.09
CA LYS A 592 -23.79 -34.67 26.49
C LYS A 592 -23.44 -33.39 25.74
N ILE A 593 -22.16 -33.03 25.78
CA ILE A 593 -21.61 -31.91 25.01
C ILE A 593 -21.40 -32.36 23.55
N SER A 594 -22.14 -31.75 22.62
CA SER A 594 -22.09 -32.06 21.19
C SER A 594 -21.00 -31.26 20.48
N THR A 595 -20.90 -29.96 20.78
CA THR A 595 -19.97 -29.04 20.09
C THR A 595 -19.22 -28.18 21.10
N VAL A 596 -17.93 -27.93 20.83
CA VAL A 596 -17.09 -26.99 21.58
C VAL A 596 -16.36 -26.11 20.56
N GLN A 597 -16.60 -24.81 20.60
CA GLN A 597 -16.09 -23.86 19.61
C GLN A 597 -15.42 -22.65 20.27
N PRO A 598 -14.20 -22.25 19.85
CA PRO A 598 -13.56 -21.06 20.36
C PRO A 598 -14.12 -19.78 19.70
N LEU A 599 -14.39 -18.75 20.50
CA LEU A 599 -14.92 -17.46 20.05
C LEU A 599 -13.93 -16.30 20.18
N ASP A 600 -12.85 -16.44 20.94
CA ASP A 600 -11.88 -15.36 21.11
C ASP A 600 -11.05 -15.10 19.82
N PRO A 601 -10.75 -13.84 19.47
CA PRO A 601 -9.92 -13.48 18.31
C PRO A 601 -8.53 -14.13 18.28
N ALA A 602 -7.99 -14.58 19.42
CA ALA A 602 -6.73 -15.30 19.47
C ALA A 602 -6.76 -16.61 18.67
N PHE A 603 -7.89 -17.33 18.64
CA PHE A 603 -8.04 -18.60 17.92
C PHE A 603 -8.21 -18.47 16.41
N ARG A 604 -8.54 -17.26 15.94
CA ARG A 604 -8.61 -16.92 14.52
C ARG A 604 -7.47 -16.00 14.08
N HIS A 605 -6.42 -15.91 14.90
CA HIS A 605 -5.17 -15.19 14.63
C HIS A 605 -5.32 -13.66 14.41
N THR A 606 -6.39 -13.05 14.94
CA THR A 606 -6.69 -11.62 14.79
C THR A 606 -6.55 -10.81 16.07
N SER A 607 -6.22 -11.45 17.21
CA SER A 607 -5.92 -10.73 18.46
C SER A 607 -4.64 -9.91 18.30
N VAL A 608 -4.68 -8.63 18.67
CA VAL A 608 -3.50 -7.74 18.62
C VAL A 608 -2.37 -8.33 19.47
N PHE A 609 -2.70 -8.70 20.70
CA PHE A 609 -1.82 -9.37 21.65
C PHE A 609 -2.51 -10.67 22.08
N PRO A 610 -2.26 -11.80 21.38
CA PRO A 610 -2.75 -13.08 21.84
C PRO A 610 -2.25 -13.36 23.27
N PRO A 611 -3.05 -14.05 24.10
CA PRO A 611 -2.69 -14.30 25.48
C PRO A 611 -1.42 -15.15 25.57
N GLU A 612 -0.57 -14.84 26.53
CA GLU A 612 0.57 -15.67 26.91
C GLU A 612 0.19 -16.60 28.07
N PRO A 613 0.85 -17.77 28.20
CA PRO A 613 0.62 -18.66 29.32
C PRO A 613 0.87 -17.98 30.67
N HIS A 614 -0.11 -18.04 31.56
CA HIS A 614 -0.04 -17.52 32.91
C HIS A 614 0.48 -18.60 33.88
N PRO A 615 1.52 -18.33 34.69
CA PRO A 615 2.14 -19.33 35.56
C PRO A 615 1.18 -19.95 36.59
N LEU A 616 0.17 -19.19 37.02
CA LEU A 616 -0.84 -19.67 37.99
C LEU A 616 -2.03 -20.39 37.35
N ALA A 617 -2.13 -20.42 36.02
CA ALA A 617 -3.20 -21.07 35.27
C ALA A 617 -2.84 -22.51 34.83
N TYR A 618 -1.68 -23.03 35.25
CA TYR A 618 -1.31 -24.44 35.10
C TYR A 618 -1.87 -25.27 36.24
N GLU A 619 -2.30 -26.50 35.97
CA GLU A 619 -2.85 -27.44 36.95
C GLU A 619 -1.79 -27.90 37.96
N LYS A 620 -0.55 -28.11 37.50
CA LYS A 620 0.60 -28.56 38.31
C LYS A 620 1.75 -27.56 38.23
N SER A 621 2.41 -27.30 39.36
CA SER A 621 3.60 -26.45 39.42
C SER A 621 4.87 -27.19 39.00
N SER A 622 4.98 -27.48 37.71
CA SER A 622 6.15 -28.15 37.14
C SER A 622 7.29 -27.18 36.82
N GLN A 623 7.00 -25.88 36.81
CA GLN A 623 7.92 -24.81 36.37
C GLN A 623 8.39 -23.97 37.55
N ARG A 624 9.64 -23.50 37.50
CA ARG A 624 10.18 -22.50 38.43
C ARG A 624 9.34 -21.23 38.28
N LEU A 625 8.57 -20.89 39.31
CA LEU A 625 7.70 -19.71 39.28
C LEU A 625 8.53 -18.45 39.03
N PRO A 626 8.07 -17.53 38.16
CA PRO A 626 8.73 -16.25 37.99
C PRO A 626 8.59 -15.40 39.26
N ASN A 627 9.48 -14.43 39.45
CA ASN A 627 9.44 -13.56 40.64
C ASN A 627 8.14 -12.74 40.73
N PHE A 628 7.57 -12.39 39.57
CA PHE A 628 6.33 -11.63 39.45
C PHE A 628 5.40 -12.32 38.45
N ALA A 629 4.10 -12.19 38.68
CA ALA A 629 3.06 -12.59 37.73
C ALA A 629 2.01 -11.49 37.59
N ALA A 630 1.32 -11.46 36.46
CA ALA A 630 0.20 -10.54 36.25
C ALA A 630 -0.91 -10.85 37.25
N THR A 631 -1.50 -9.82 37.83
CA THR A 631 -2.61 -9.97 38.78
C THR A 631 -3.93 -10.19 38.04
N CYS A 632 -4.08 -9.61 36.86
CA CYS A 632 -5.27 -9.77 36.02
C CYS A 632 -5.07 -10.86 34.98
N VAL A 633 -6.07 -11.74 34.84
CA VAL A 633 -6.11 -12.77 33.80
C VAL A 633 -7.37 -12.56 32.96
N ARG A 634 -7.22 -12.52 31.64
CA ARG A 634 -8.36 -12.49 30.71
C ARG A 634 -8.74 -13.92 30.35
N SER A 635 -10.02 -14.22 30.41
CA SER A 635 -10.58 -15.48 29.96
C SER A 635 -10.87 -15.47 28.47
N LEU A 636 -10.71 -16.62 27.84
CA LEU A 636 -10.94 -16.85 26.43
C LEU A 636 -12.28 -17.53 26.23
N GLU A 637 -13.18 -16.86 25.52
CA GLU A 637 -14.55 -17.35 25.37
C GLU A 637 -14.64 -18.61 24.50
N VAL A 638 -15.38 -19.59 25.01
CA VAL A 638 -15.65 -20.88 24.38
C VAL A 638 -17.16 -21.15 24.44
N MET A 639 -17.74 -21.33 23.27
CA MET A 639 -19.12 -21.77 23.11
C MET A 639 -19.21 -23.29 23.24
N ILE A 640 -20.20 -23.75 23.98
CA ILE A 640 -20.58 -25.15 24.11
C ILE A 640 -22.02 -25.32 23.63
N GLN A 641 -22.28 -26.39 22.89
CA GLN A 641 -23.63 -26.85 22.58
C GLN A 641 -23.85 -28.22 23.21
N LEU A 642 -25.02 -28.40 23.83
CA LEU A 642 -25.46 -29.66 24.41
C LEU A 642 -26.26 -30.47 23.37
N GLU A 643 -26.50 -31.75 23.63
CA GLU A 643 -27.41 -32.55 22.81
C GLU A 643 -28.86 -32.03 22.87
N GLY A 644 -29.63 -32.32 21.82
CA GLY A 644 -31.01 -31.85 21.71
C GLY A 644 -31.89 -32.40 22.82
N SER A 645 -32.62 -31.53 23.51
CA SER A 645 -33.60 -31.90 24.55
C SER A 645 -34.89 -31.11 24.41
N GLY A 646 -36.03 -31.75 24.66
CA GLY A 646 -37.33 -31.09 24.69
C GLY A 646 -37.60 -30.32 25.99
N ASN A 647 -36.85 -30.63 27.05
CA ASN A 647 -37.12 -30.22 28.43
C ASN A 647 -36.59 -28.82 28.78
N TRP A 648 -36.03 -28.09 27.83
CA TRP A 648 -35.58 -26.72 28.06
C TRP A 648 -36.76 -25.77 28.34
N PRO A 649 -36.66 -24.89 29.34
CA PRO A 649 -37.72 -23.93 29.68
C PRO A 649 -38.15 -23.07 28.49
N LEU A 650 -39.40 -22.61 28.51
CA LEU A 650 -39.91 -21.66 27.51
C LEU A 650 -39.65 -20.20 27.93
N ASP A 651 -39.55 -19.96 29.23
CA ASP A 651 -39.26 -18.64 29.80
C ASP A 651 -37.77 -18.27 29.59
N PRO A 652 -37.44 -17.07 29.08
CA PRO A 652 -36.07 -16.65 28.82
C PRO A 652 -35.18 -16.62 30.07
N VAL A 653 -35.71 -16.16 31.22
CA VAL A 653 -34.94 -16.06 32.46
C VAL A 653 -34.64 -17.46 33.02
N ALA A 654 -35.64 -18.34 33.01
CA ALA A 654 -35.48 -19.73 33.40
C ALA A 654 -34.50 -20.49 32.49
N MET A 655 -34.48 -20.16 31.18
CA MET A 655 -33.49 -20.71 30.24
C MET A 655 -32.07 -20.35 30.66
N GLU A 656 -31.78 -19.07 30.90
CA GLU A 656 -30.44 -18.61 31.28
C GLU A 656 -30.00 -19.16 32.65
N LYS A 657 -30.92 -19.24 33.63
CA LYS A 657 -30.62 -19.88 34.91
C LYS A 657 -30.38 -21.38 34.77
N THR A 658 -31.06 -22.05 33.83
CA THR A 658 -30.80 -23.46 33.51
C THR A 658 -29.42 -23.64 32.86
N LYS A 659 -29.04 -22.77 31.91
CA LYS A 659 -27.68 -22.77 31.34
C LYS A 659 -26.62 -22.56 32.42
N SER A 660 -26.86 -21.63 33.35
CA SER A 660 -25.98 -21.38 34.49
C SER A 660 -25.82 -22.63 35.36
N ALA A 661 -26.91 -23.34 35.66
CA ALA A 661 -26.87 -24.59 36.40
C ALA A 661 -26.06 -25.70 35.68
N PHE A 662 -26.18 -25.82 34.35
CA PHE A 662 -25.34 -26.71 33.56
C PHE A 662 -23.86 -26.31 33.60
N LEU A 663 -23.55 -25.01 33.47
CA LEU A 663 -22.18 -24.51 33.54
C LEU A 663 -21.53 -24.78 34.90
N LEU A 664 -22.26 -24.60 36.01
CA LEU A 664 -21.78 -24.94 37.35
C LEU A 664 -21.47 -26.44 37.47
N ARG A 665 -22.40 -27.29 37.01
CA ARG A 665 -22.19 -28.75 37.04
C ARG A 665 -20.98 -29.17 36.19
N ILE A 666 -20.83 -28.60 35.00
CA ILE A 666 -19.65 -28.82 34.14
C ILE A 666 -18.37 -28.37 34.87
N GLY A 667 -18.41 -27.21 35.54
CA GLY A 667 -17.31 -26.70 36.34
C GLY A 667 -16.88 -27.68 37.44
N GLU A 668 -17.82 -28.17 38.25
CA GLU A 668 -17.55 -29.18 39.30
C GLU A 668 -16.92 -30.45 38.73
N SER A 669 -17.43 -30.94 37.59
CA SER A 669 -16.91 -32.14 36.94
C SER A 669 -15.47 -31.95 36.42
N LEU A 670 -15.14 -30.77 35.92
CA LEU A 670 -13.78 -30.42 35.47
C LEU A 670 -12.82 -30.24 36.65
N GLU A 671 -13.30 -29.66 37.76
CA GLU A 671 -12.52 -29.55 38.99
C GLU A 671 -12.17 -30.93 39.56
N GLY A 672 -13.11 -31.88 39.53
CA GLY A 672 -12.87 -33.29 39.87
C GLY A 672 -11.81 -33.99 39.00
N ARG A 673 -11.49 -33.43 37.82
CA ARG A 673 -10.41 -33.90 36.92
C ARG A 673 -9.10 -33.15 37.11
N GLY A 674 -9.01 -32.27 38.10
CA GLY A 674 -7.78 -31.56 38.49
C GLY A 674 -7.56 -30.22 37.80
N MET A 675 -8.57 -29.68 37.08
CA MET A 675 -8.55 -28.30 36.59
C MET A 675 -8.95 -27.34 37.72
N PHE A 676 -8.53 -26.08 37.61
CA PHE A 676 -8.99 -25.04 38.55
C PHE A 676 -10.16 -24.30 37.92
N VAL A 677 -11.24 -24.09 38.68
CA VAL A 677 -12.47 -23.46 38.19
C VAL A 677 -12.86 -22.31 39.11
N THR A 678 -13.27 -21.19 38.53
CA THR A 678 -13.86 -20.07 39.26
C THR A 678 -15.22 -19.76 38.68
N ALA A 679 -16.25 -19.74 39.52
CA ALA A 679 -17.62 -19.43 39.12
C ALA A 679 -18.09 -18.12 39.77
N SER A 680 -18.86 -17.34 39.02
CA SER A 680 -19.60 -16.15 39.47
C SER A 680 -21.08 -16.29 39.06
N GLU A 681 -21.91 -15.27 39.32
CA GLU A 681 -23.33 -15.32 38.95
C GLU A 681 -23.55 -15.54 37.45
N ASP A 682 -22.67 -14.99 36.61
CA ASP A 682 -22.85 -14.94 35.15
C ASP A 682 -21.76 -15.70 34.36
N GLU A 683 -20.70 -16.17 35.02
CA GLU A 683 -19.51 -16.72 34.37
C GLU A 683 -18.96 -17.97 35.05
N VAL A 684 -18.57 -18.96 34.26
CA VAL A 684 -17.74 -20.10 34.70
C VAL A 684 -16.44 -20.08 33.91
N ASN A 685 -15.34 -19.85 34.62
CA ASN A 685 -14.00 -19.75 34.07
C ASN A 685 -13.17 -20.98 34.47
N VAL A 686 -12.53 -21.63 33.49
CA VAL A 686 -11.72 -22.84 33.67
C VAL A 686 -10.27 -22.55 33.35
N PHE A 687 -9.37 -22.92 34.25
CA PHE A 687 -7.93 -22.74 34.10
C PHE A 687 -7.26 -24.07 33.76
N THR A 688 -6.57 -24.09 32.62
CA THR A 688 -5.84 -25.26 32.13
C THR A 688 -4.67 -24.86 31.25
N SER A 689 -3.56 -25.60 31.37
CA SER A 689 -2.41 -25.44 30.47
C SER A 689 -1.84 -24.01 30.37
N GLY A 690 -2.01 -23.19 31.41
CA GLY A 690 -1.55 -21.81 31.44
C GLY A 690 -2.56 -20.78 30.93
N TYR A 691 -3.79 -21.17 30.61
CA TYR A 691 -4.82 -20.25 30.09
C TYR A 691 -6.11 -20.32 30.91
N SER A 692 -6.93 -19.27 30.83
CA SER A 692 -8.27 -19.23 31.41
C SER A 692 -9.31 -19.19 30.28
N PHE A 693 -10.37 -19.98 30.39
CA PHE A 693 -11.42 -20.14 29.38
C PHE A 693 -12.79 -19.86 30.00
N LEU A 694 -13.56 -18.96 29.38
CA LEU A 694 -14.92 -18.64 29.78
C LEU A 694 -15.90 -19.52 29.00
N LEU A 695 -16.68 -20.33 29.70
CA LEU A 695 -17.65 -21.23 29.07
C LEU A 695 -19.01 -20.55 28.90
N LYS A 696 -19.59 -20.63 27.70
CA LYS A 696 -20.94 -20.13 27.37
C LYS A 696 -21.75 -21.21 26.66
N ILE A 697 -23.02 -21.39 27.03
CA ILE A 697 -23.91 -22.37 26.39
C ILE A 697 -24.76 -21.68 25.33
N PHE A 698 -24.67 -22.15 24.09
CA PHE A 698 -25.56 -21.75 23.01
C PHE A 698 -26.73 -22.74 22.88
N HIS A 699 -27.94 -22.21 22.70
CA HIS A 699 -29.13 -23.02 22.45
C HIS A 699 -29.99 -22.47 21.30
N GLU A 700 -30.37 -23.32 20.33
CA GLU A 700 -31.04 -22.91 19.08
C GLU A 700 -32.37 -22.18 19.28
N ARG A 701 -33.13 -22.51 20.34
CA ARG A 701 -34.41 -21.82 20.65
C ARG A 701 -34.23 -20.32 20.93
N GLY A 702 -33.05 -19.89 21.36
CA GLY A 702 -32.73 -18.48 21.58
C GLY A 702 -32.75 -17.63 20.31
N LEU A 703 -32.75 -18.26 19.13
CA LEU A 703 -32.84 -17.58 17.82
C LEU A 703 -34.27 -17.23 17.38
N VAL A 704 -35.30 -17.89 17.95
CA VAL A 704 -36.69 -17.87 17.44
C VAL A 704 -37.62 -16.98 18.28
N GLN A 705 -37.13 -16.31 19.33
CA GLN A 705 -37.97 -15.44 20.18
C GLN A 705 -38.48 -14.21 19.41
N LYS A 706 -39.65 -14.34 18.80
CA LYS A 706 -40.51 -13.20 18.44
C LYS A 706 -41.16 -12.71 19.73
N GLN A 707 -40.81 -11.52 20.18
CA GLN A 707 -41.61 -10.82 21.19
C GLN A 707 -43.01 -10.58 20.60
N ALA A 708 -44.01 -11.24 21.17
CA ALA A 708 -45.40 -11.01 20.84
C ALA A 708 -45.82 -9.65 21.42
N GLY A 709 -46.03 -8.67 20.54
CA GLY A 709 -46.90 -7.53 20.79
C GLY A 709 -46.37 -6.42 21.71
N ASP A 710 -45.31 -5.72 21.32
CA ASP A 710 -45.23 -4.27 21.59
C ASP A 710 -44.26 -3.57 20.61
N VAL A 711 -44.76 -2.60 19.85
CA VAL A 711 -44.04 -2.00 18.70
C VAL A 711 -43.05 -0.90 19.12
N ASN A 712 -43.00 -0.54 20.42
CA ASN A 712 -42.25 0.65 20.89
C ASN A 712 -41.06 0.39 21.81
N THR A 713 -40.62 -0.85 22.01
CA THR A 713 -39.42 -1.14 22.82
C THR A 713 -38.36 -1.81 21.94
N GLN A 714 -37.31 -1.07 21.57
CA GLN A 714 -36.12 -1.65 20.93
C GLN A 714 -35.46 -2.60 21.94
N SER A 715 -35.84 -3.89 21.91
CA SER A 715 -35.26 -4.90 22.77
C SER A 715 -33.88 -5.31 22.25
N ALA A 716 -32.91 -5.43 23.16
CA ALA A 716 -31.57 -5.91 22.87
C ALA A 716 -31.65 -7.33 22.24
N PRO A 717 -30.75 -7.68 21.30
CA PRO A 717 -30.69 -9.03 20.76
C PRO A 717 -30.48 -10.06 21.89
N SER A 718 -31.09 -11.24 21.78
CA SER A 718 -30.86 -12.33 22.73
C SER A 718 -29.39 -12.73 22.75
N GLU A 719 -28.85 -13.09 23.92
CA GLU A 719 -27.45 -13.53 24.09
C GLU A 719 -27.11 -14.69 23.13
N ASP A 720 -28.05 -15.60 22.89
CA ASP A 720 -27.92 -16.69 21.91
C ASP A 720 -27.78 -16.21 20.46
N LYS A 721 -28.48 -15.13 20.05
CA LYS A 721 -28.33 -14.58 18.69
C LYS A 721 -26.93 -14.00 18.51
N GLU A 722 -26.41 -13.30 19.51
CA GLU A 722 -25.04 -12.77 19.48
C GLU A 722 -24.00 -13.89 19.46
N LEU A 723 -24.16 -14.90 20.32
CA LEU A 723 -23.31 -16.08 20.34
C LEU A 723 -23.27 -16.79 18.98
N PHE A 724 -24.43 -17.01 18.35
CA PHE A 724 -24.51 -17.60 17.02
C PHE A 724 -23.74 -16.78 15.97
N LEU A 725 -23.95 -15.47 15.93
CA LEU A 725 -23.26 -14.57 14.98
C LEU A 725 -21.74 -14.60 15.19
N ARG A 726 -21.28 -14.60 16.45
CA ARG A 726 -19.85 -14.69 16.81
C ARG A 726 -19.26 -16.06 16.45
N SER A 727 -20.02 -17.14 16.60
CA SER A 727 -19.62 -18.48 16.15
C SER A 727 -19.41 -18.52 14.63
N GLN A 728 -20.38 -18.04 13.86
CA GLN A 728 -20.31 -18.00 12.40
C GLN A 728 -19.13 -17.14 11.95
N HIS A 729 -18.97 -15.96 12.54
CA HIS A 729 -17.85 -15.06 12.27
C HIS A 729 -16.50 -15.73 12.59
N SER A 730 -16.34 -16.30 13.78
CA SER A 730 -15.09 -16.93 14.23
C SER A 730 -14.65 -18.05 13.30
N SER A 731 -15.59 -18.92 12.91
CA SER A 731 -15.34 -20.03 11.99
C SER A 731 -14.90 -19.54 10.61
N MET A 732 -15.63 -18.59 10.02
CA MET A 732 -15.34 -18.07 8.67
C MET A 732 -14.00 -17.31 8.62
N ILE A 733 -13.71 -16.49 9.62
CA ILE A 733 -12.45 -15.74 9.68
C ILE A 733 -11.25 -16.68 9.89
N ASN A 734 -11.39 -17.70 10.72
CA ASN A 734 -10.35 -18.71 10.88
C ASN A 734 -10.09 -19.46 9.55
N GLY A 735 -11.16 -19.81 8.82
CA GLY A 735 -11.05 -20.37 7.47
C GLY A 735 -10.34 -19.43 6.48
N LEU A 736 -10.64 -18.13 6.55
CA LEU A 736 -9.97 -17.11 5.74
C LEU A 736 -8.48 -16.99 6.07
N HIS A 737 -8.10 -17.03 7.35
CA HIS A 737 -6.70 -17.07 7.77
C HIS A 737 -5.96 -18.29 7.20
N GLY A 738 -6.60 -19.46 7.23
CA GLY A 738 -6.06 -20.68 6.61
C GLY A 738 -5.78 -20.53 5.11
N ARG A 739 -6.63 -19.78 4.39
CA ARG A 739 -6.43 -19.45 2.96
C ARG A 739 -5.36 -18.36 2.76
N TYR A 740 -5.33 -17.36 3.63
CA TYR A 740 -4.42 -16.21 3.54
C TYR A 740 -3.72 -15.95 4.88
N GLN A 741 -2.56 -16.57 5.10
CA GLN A 741 -1.86 -16.49 6.40
C GLN A 741 -1.43 -15.06 6.80
N VAL A 742 -1.26 -14.15 5.83
CA VAL A 742 -0.94 -12.72 6.09
C VAL A 742 -2.14 -11.92 6.59
N TYR A 743 -3.37 -12.43 6.43
CA TYR A 743 -4.59 -11.76 6.89
C TYR A 743 -4.53 -11.39 8.38
N GLY A 744 -4.17 -12.35 9.25
CA GLY A 744 -4.09 -12.14 10.70
C GLY A 744 -3.16 -10.98 11.07
N PRO A 745 -1.88 -11.00 10.64
CA PRO A 745 -0.95 -9.89 10.82
C PRO A 745 -1.45 -8.52 10.33
N VAL A 746 -2.20 -8.46 9.22
CA VAL A 746 -2.78 -7.19 8.72
C VAL A 746 -3.89 -6.71 9.66
N VAL A 747 -4.79 -7.61 10.10
CA VAL A 747 -5.84 -7.27 11.07
C VAL A 747 -5.24 -6.76 12.37
N ARG A 748 -4.17 -7.38 12.87
CA ARG A 748 -3.49 -6.96 14.10
C ARG A 748 -2.98 -5.52 13.99
N LEU A 749 -2.36 -5.15 12.87
CA LEU A 749 -1.94 -3.76 12.61
C LEU A 749 -3.15 -2.81 12.51
N ALA A 750 -4.21 -3.21 11.81
CA ALA A 750 -5.42 -2.41 11.65
C ALA A 750 -6.12 -2.13 12.99
N LYS A 751 -6.33 -3.18 13.81
CA LYS A 751 -6.88 -3.06 15.16
C LYS A 751 -5.98 -2.23 16.06
N ARG A 752 -4.66 -2.47 16.02
CA ARG A 752 -3.70 -1.69 16.81
C ARG A 752 -3.74 -0.20 16.46
N TRP A 753 -3.84 0.13 15.17
CA TRP A 753 -3.98 1.51 14.71
C TRP A 753 -5.29 2.15 15.15
N MET A 754 -6.42 1.45 14.99
CA MET A 754 -7.73 1.92 15.46
C MET A 754 -7.72 2.23 16.96
N SER A 755 -7.14 1.33 17.74
CA SER A 755 -7.02 1.43 19.18
C SER A 755 -6.12 2.61 19.59
N ALA A 756 -4.94 2.74 18.97
CA ALA A 756 -4.00 3.82 19.26
C ALA A 756 -4.55 5.22 18.93
N HIS A 757 -5.50 5.31 17.99
CA HIS A 757 -6.26 6.54 17.67
C HIS A 757 -7.55 6.71 18.48
N LEU A 758 -7.72 5.94 19.55
CA LEU A 758 -8.81 5.99 20.52
C LEU A 758 -10.21 5.66 19.96
N PHE A 759 -10.27 4.83 18.91
CA PHE A 759 -11.53 4.46 18.25
C PHE A 759 -12.21 3.20 18.81
N SER A 760 -11.65 2.55 19.85
CA SER A 760 -12.15 1.26 20.37
C SER A 760 -13.61 1.27 20.84
N SER A 761 -14.15 2.43 21.22
CA SER A 761 -15.58 2.56 21.60
C SER A 761 -16.55 2.46 20.43
N PHE A 762 -16.09 2.70 19.20
CA PHE A 762 -16.98 3.03 18.08
C PHE A 762 -17.01 1.99 16.96
N ILE A 763 -16.14 0.99 17.03
CA ILE A 763 -16.08 -0.06 16.02
C ILE A 763 -15.72 -1.38 16.71
N SER A 764 -16.47 -2.44 16.41
CA SER A 764 -16.17 -3.77 16.95
C SER A 764 -14.93 -4.37 16.28
N GLU A 765 -14.30 -5.32 16.95
CA GLU A 765 -13.16 -6.04 16.38
C GLU A 765 -13.55 -6.83 15.13
N GLU A 766 -14.74 -7.42 15.12
CA GLU A 766 -15.34 -8.17 14.02
C GLU A 766 -15.56 -7.28 12.78
N ALA A 767 -15.97 -6.02 12.97
CA ALA A 767 -16.11 -5.08 11.86
C ALA A 767 -14.75 -4.78 11.21
N VAL A 768 -13.68 -4.60 12.01
CA VAL A 768 -12.32 -4.40 11.48
C VAL A 768 -11.83 -5.65 10.75
N GLU A 769 -12.12 -6.83 11.27
CA GLU A 769 -11.82 -8.13 10.62
C GLU A 769 -12.47 -8.24 9.23
N LEU A 770 -13.78 -8.01 9.14
CA LEU A 770 -14.50 -8.04 7.86
C LEU A 770 -13.98 -7.00 6.88
N PHE A 771 -13.60 -5.84 7.39
CA PHE A 771 -13.10 -4.78 6.55
C PHE A 771 -11.74 -5.12 5.94
N VAL A 772 -10.84 -5.73 6.72
CA VAL A 772 -9.58 -6.27 6.19
C VAL A 772 -9.84 -7.46 5.28
N ALA A 773 -10.82 -8.32 5.58
CA ALA A 773 -11.16 -9.49 4.75
C ALA A 773 -11.54 -9.06 3.32
N TYR A 774 -12.24 -7.93 3.18
CA TYR A 774 -12.56 -7.35 1.87
C TYR A 774 -11.31 -7.17 0.99
N LEU A 775 -10.17 -6.76 1.55
CA LEU A 775 -8.91 -6.57 0.80
C LEU A 775 -8.36 -7.87 0.19
N PHE A 776 -8.65 -9.01 0.80
CA PHE A 776 -8.20 -10.32 0.33
C PHE A 776 -9.20 -10.96 -0.62
N LEU A 777 -10.49 -10.70 -0.43
CA LEU A 777 -11.58 -11.25 -1.23
C LEU A 777 -11.82 -10.45 -2.52
N LYS A 778 -11.67 -9.12 -2.47
CA LYS A 778 -11.79 -8.19 -3.60
C LYS A 778 -10.54 -7.31 -3.70
N PRO A 779 -9.39 -7.88 -4.11
CA PRO A 779 -8.11 -7.18 -4.07
C PRO A 779 -7.94 -6.12 -5.18
N PHE A 780 -8.84 -6.02 -6.16
CA PHE A 780 -8.69 -5.14 -7.32
C PHE A 780 -8.50 -3.66 -6.93
N PRO A 781 -7.69 -2.88 -7.67
CA PRO A 781 -6.87 -3.27 -8.83
C PRO A 781 -5.56 -3.99 -8.48
N PHE A 782 -5.35 -4.37 -7.21
CA PHE A 782 -4.16 -5.06 -6.73
C PHE A 782 -4.33 -6.59 -6.71
N HIS A 783 -3.33 -7.29 -6.18
CA HIS A 783 -3.39 -8.70 -5.77
C HIS A 783 -3.69 -8.82 -4.28
N ALA A 784 -4.12 -9.99 -3.79
CA ALA A 784 -4.27 -10.21 -2.35
C ALA A 784 -2.95 -9.88 -1.60
N PRO A 785 -2.98 -9.12 -0.49
CA PRO A 785 -1.76 -8.71 0.21
C PRO A 785 -0.90 -9.91 0.63
N SER A 786 0.41 -9.87 0.33
CA SER A 786 1.37 -10.89 0.80
C SER A 786 2.36 -10.35 1.84
N SER A 787 2.17 -9.11 2.30
CA SER A 787 2.84 -8.58 3.49
C SER A 787 1.90 -7.76 4.38
N ARG A 788 2.26 -7.68 5.67
CA ARG A 788 1.46 -6.94 6.64
C ARG A 788 1.47 -5.42 6.42
N VAL A 789 2.61 -4.86 5.99
CA VAL A 789 2.74 -3.41 5.78
C VAL A 789 1.91 -2.95 4.57
N VAL A 790 1.95 -3.69 3.46
CA VAL A 790 1.15 -3.35 2.28
C VAL A 790 -0.34 -3.54 2.53
N GLY A 791 -0.73 -4.61 3.24
CA GLY A 791 -2.11 -4.83 3.65
C GLY A 791 -2.63 -3.71 4.56
N PHE A 792 -1.81 -3.24 5.50
CA PHE A 792 -2.14 -2.11 6.36
C PHE A 792 -2.27 -0.79 5.58
N LEU A 793 -1.37 -0.49 4.64
CA LEU A 793 -1.49 0.67 3.77
C LEU A 793 -2.80 0.65 2.97
N ARG A 794 -3.16 -0.50 2.40
CA ARG A 794 -4.40 -0.66 1.62
C ARG A 794 -5.64 -0.57 2.49
N PHE A 795 -5.61 -1.07 3.73
CA PHE A 795 -6.66 -0.85 4.73
C PHE A 795 -6.90 0.64 5.00
N LEU A 796 -5.84 1.41 5.24
CA LEU A 796 -5.96 2.85 5.48
C LEU A 796 -6.56 3.59 4.27
N ARG A 797 -6.13 3.23 3.06
CA ARG A 797 -6.69 3.80 1.82
C ARG A 797 -8.17 3.46 1.68
N LEU A 798 -8.52 2.19 1.83
CA LEU A 798 -9.91 1.74 1.73
C LEU A 798 -10.80 2.46 2.76
N LEU A 799 -10.34 2.62 4.01
CA LEU A 799 -11.07 3.37 5.04
C LEU A 799 -11.28 4.83 4.68
N SER A 800 -10.28 5.43 4.02
CA SER A 800 -10.33 6.84 3.65
C SER A 800 -11.21 7.13 2.44
N SER A 801 -11.34 6.18 1.50
CA SER A 801 -11.94 6.43 0.18
C SER A 801 -13.22 5.66 -0.10
N PHE A 802 -13.55 4.61 0.65
CA PHE A 802 -14.74 3.81 0.40
C PHE A 802 -16.02 4.64 0.58
N ASP A 803 -16.91 4.59 -0.42
CA ASP A 803 -18.18 5.30 -0.39
C ASP A 803 -19.25 4.53 0.39
N TRP A 804 -19.23 4.73 1.70
CA TRP A 804 -20.23 4.18 2.61
C TRP A 804 -21.64 4.73 2.37
N THR A 805 -21.78 5.87 1.68
CA THR A 805 -23.09 6.53 1.53
C THR A 805 -23.94 5.77 0.51
N PHE A 806 -23.35 5.44 -0.64
CA PHE A 806 -24.08 4.87 -1.77
C PHE A 806 -23.72 3.42 -2.08
N THR A 807 -22.75 2.82 -1.37
CA THR A 807 -22.33 1.44 -1.62
C THR A 807 -22.32 0.60 -0.33
N PRO A 808 -22.99 -0.57 -0.31
CA PRO A 808 -22.82 -1.54 0.77
C PRO A 808 -21.52 -2.32 0.58
N MET A 809 -20.82 -2.60 1.68
CA MET A 809 -19.67 -3.50 1.64
C MET A 809 -20.13 -4.94 1.81
N VAL A 810 -19.95 -5.72 0.75
CA VAL A 810 -20.34 -7.14 0.71
C VAL A 810 -19.10 -8.02 0.84
N VAL A 811 -19.01 -8.75 1.94
CA VAL A 811 -17.88 -9.61 2.31
C VAL A 811 -18.30 -11.08 2.20
N ASP A 812 -17.97 -11.68 1.06
CA ASP A 812 -18.28 -13.07 0.75
C ASP A 812 -17.02 -13.95 0.93
N ILE A 813 -16.87 -14.52 2.12
CA ILE A 813 -15.67 -15.30 2.48
C ILE A 813 -15.62 -16.63 1.72
N ASN A 814 -16.78 -17.28 1.54
CA ASN A 814 -16.90 -18.59 0.93
C ASN A 814 -17.18 -18.54 -0.58
N ASN A 815 -17.47 -17.35 -1.12
CA ASN A 815 -17.91 -17.12 -2.49
C ASN A 815 -19.20 -17.91 -2.80
N ASP A 816 -20.15 -17.86 -1.87
CA ASP A 816 -21.40 -18.63 -1.89
C ASP A 816 -22.66 -17.76 -2.07
N PHE A 817 -22.51 -16.44 -2.22
CA PHE A 817 -23.66 -15.58 -2.51
C PHE A 817 -24.27 -15.88 -3.87
N ASN A 818 -25.60 -15.97 -3.89
CA ASN A 818 -26.40 -16.07 -5.09
C ASN A 818 -27.14 -14.75 -5.40
N LEU A 819 -27.81 -14.68 -6.55
CA LEU A 819 -28.56 -13.49 -6.99
C LEU A 819 -29.66 -13.05 -6.01
N LYS A 820 -30.24 -13.98 -5.25
CA LYS A 820 -31.23 -13.66 -4.22
C LYS A 820 -30.55 -12.95 -3.05
N ASP A 821 -29.40 -13.45 -2.60
CA ASP A 821 -28.65 -12.82 -1.51
C ASP A 821 -28.21 -11.39 -1.86
N GLU A 822 -27.72 -11.18 -3.09
CA GLU A 822 -27.35 -9.83 -3.57
C GLU A 822 -28.56 -8.89 -3.59
N LYS A 823 -29.72 -9.39 -4.01
CA LYS A 823 -30.97 -8.62 -4.01
C LYS A 823 -31.41 -8.26 -2.59
N ASP A 824 -31.41 -9.24 -1.69
CA ASP A 824 -31.79 -9.05 -0.28
C ASP A 824 -30.89 -8.00 0.39
N ILE A 825 -29.56 -8.09 0.18
CA ILE A 825 -28.59 -7.13 0.70
C ILE A 825 -28.87 -5.72 0.16
N ASN A 826 -29.14 -5.60 -1.15
CA ASN A 826 -29.40 -4.31 -1.76
C ASN A 826 -30.71 -3.69 -1.25
N GLU A 827 -31.76 -4.49 -1.07
CA GLU A 827 -33.02 -4.02 -0.49
C GLU A 827 -32.82 -3.53 0.95
N ASN A 828 -32.12 -4.29 1.79
CA ASN A 828 -31.78 -3.88 3.16
C ASN A 828 -30.94 -2.60 3.19
N PHE A 829 -29.96 -2.48 2.29
CA PHE A 829 -29.15 -1.27 2.16
C PHE A 829 -30.03 -0.06 1.80
N MET A 830 -30.88 -0.17 0.78
CA MET A 830 -31.77 0.92 0.36
C MET A 830 -32.74 1.30 1.48
N LEU A 831 -33.26 0.34 2.25
CA LEU A 831 -34.08 0.61 3.44
C LEU A 831 -33.31 1.43 4.48
N SER A 832 -32.06 1.07 4.76
CA SER A 832 -31.20 1.81 5.69
C SER A 832 -30.84 3.23 5.22
N ARG A 833 -30.98 3.50 3.91
CA ARG A 833 -30.72 4.81 3.30
C ARG A 833 -31.97 5.66 3.11
N LYS A 834 -33.18 5.17 3.42
CA LYS A 834 -34.42 5.96 3.28
C LYS A 834 -34.39 7.29 4.05
N SER A 835 -33.77 7.32 5.24
CA SER A 835 -33.65 8.55 6.03
C SER A 835 -32.79 9.62 5.34
N TYR A 836 -31.87 9.22 4.45
CA TYR A 836 -31.06 10.14 3.66
C TYR A 836 -31.91 11.06 2.77
N GLU A 837 -33.00 10.55 2.20
CA GLU A 837 -33.90 11.30 1.33
C GLU A 837 -34.62 12.43 2.10
N GLN A 838 -34.87 12.21 3.39
CA GLN A 838 -35.52 13.19 4.26
C GLN A 838 -34.52 14.19 4.82
N ASN A 839 -33.36 13.71 5.30
CA ASN A 839 -32.29 14.53 5.83
C ASN A 839 -30.92 13.84 5.61
N PRO A 840 -30.01 14.43 4.81
CA PRO A 840 -28.67 13.90 4.59
C PRO A 840 -27.81 13.73 5.85
N HIS A 841 -28.21 14.34 6.97
CA HIS A 841 -27.55 14.21 8.27
C HIS A 841 -28.05 13.03 9.12
N ASP A 842 -29.18 12.40 8.78
CA ASP A 842 -29.85 11.38 9.61
C ASP A 842 -29.61 9.95 9.09
N VAL A 843 -28.51 9.72 8.38
CA VAL A 843 -28.13 8.40 7.89
C VAL A 843 -27.54 7.56 9.02
N GLU A 844 -28.33 6.60 9.51
CA GLU A 844 -27.89 5.59 10.46
C GLU A 844 -28.33 4.20 9.95
N PRO A 845 -27.43 3.20 9.90
CA PRO A 845 -26.01 3.23 10.30
C PRO A 845 -25.08 3.92 9.29
N ALA A 846 -23.93 4.45 9.72
CA ALA A 846 -22.97 5.06 8.79
C ALA A 846 -22.26 4.01 7.91
N MET A 847 -21.92 2.86 8.49
CA MET A 847 -21.34 1.72 7.77
C MET A 847 -22.40 0.65 7.52
N PHE A 848 -22.30 -0.04 6.37
CA PHE A 848 -23.14 -1.20 6.06
C PHE A 848 -22.24 -2.36 5.62
N LEU A 849 -22.10 -3.36 6.49
CA LEU A 849 -21.27 -4.56 6.31
C LEU A 849 -22.17 -5.79 6.18
N ALA A 850 -22.26 -6.34 4.98
CA ALA A 850 -23.04 -7.55 4.72
C ALA A 850 -22.14 -8.78 4.59
N THR A 851 -22.56 -9.88 5.24
CA THR A 851 -21.94 -11.21 5.15
C THR A 851 -23.02 -12.27 4.91
N SER A 852 -22.62 -13.52 4.69
CA SER A 852 -23.57 -14.63 4.49
C SER A 852 -24.43 -14.93 5.73
N TYR A 853 -23.92 -14.65 6.94
CA TYR A 853 -24.65 -14.80 8.20
C TYR A 853 -25.34 -13.52 8.68
N ASP A 854 -25.02 -12.35 8.08
CA ASP A 854 -25.64 -11.06 8.43
C ASP A 854 -25.80 -10.19 7.17
N LYS A 855 -26.91 -10.40 6.45
CA LYS A 855 -27.22 -9.66 5.20
C LYS A 855 -27.77 -8.25 5.44
N ALA A 856 -28.23 -7.96 6.66
CA ALA A 856 -28.86 -6.69 7.02
C ALA A 856 -27.90 -5.75 7.79
N SER A 857 -26.66 -6.18 8.02
CA SER A 857 -25.64 -5.43 8.75
C SER A 857 -26.07 -5.09 10.19
N GLU A 858 -26.77 -6.02 10.85
CA GLU A 858 -27.29 -5.82 12.19
C GLU A 858 -26.26 -6.04 13.29
N ALA A 859 -25.28 -6.92 13.07
CA ALA A 859 -24.43 -7.45 14.13
C ALA A 859 -23.38 -6.43 14.59
N TRP A 860 -22.64 -5.85 13.64
CA TRP A 860 -21.38 -5.16 13.96
C TRP A 860 -21.42 -3.65 13.75
N THR A 861 -22.30 -3.15 12.88
CA THR A 861 -22.27 -1.73 12.46
C THR A 861 -23.63 -1.03 12.51
N LYS A 862 -24.67 -1.68 13.06
CA LYS A 862 -26.04 -1.15 13.14
C LYS A 862 -26.17 0.19 13.88
N HIS A 863 -25.41 0.37 14.96
CA HIS A 863 -25.51 1.57 15.82
C HIS A 863 -24.25 2.43 15.80
N SER A 864 -23.10 1.86 15.40
CA SER A 864 -21.81 2.55 15.44
C SER A 864 -20.92 2.02 14.31
N PRO A 865 -20.08 2.86 13.67
CA PRO A 865 -19.84 4.28 13.98
C PRO A 865 -20.96 5.21 13.48
N SER A 866 -21.12 6.35 14.15
CA SER A 866 -21.88 7.48 13.61
C SER A 866 -21.15 8.11 12.41
N LYS A 867 -21.87 8.84 11.55
CA LYS A 867 -21.28 9.53 10.38
C LYS A 867 -20.13 10.46 10.76
N SER A 868 -20.24 11.14 11.90
CA SER A 868 -19.20 12.04 12.42
C SER A 868 -17.91 11.29 12.83
N VAL A 869 -18.07 10.13 13.46
CA VAL A 869 -16.96 9.27 13.87
C VAL A 869 -16.30 8.65 12.64
N LEU A 870 -17.10 8.13 11.70
CA LEU A 870 -16.60 7.60 10.43
C LEU A 870 -15.79 8.64 9.65
N LYS A 871 -16.28 9.88 9.55
CA LYS A 871 -15.55 10.97 8.91
C LYS A 871 -14.21 11.26 9.59
N ARG A 872 -14.15 11.20 10.92
CA ARG A 872 -12.90 11.34 11.69
C ARG A 872 -11.94 10.19 11.41
N MET A 873 -12.42 8.94 11.44
CA MET A 873 -11.65 7.74 11.11
C MET A 873 -11.07 7.84 9.69
N ALA A 874 -11.89 8.19 8.70
CA ALA A 874 -11.47 8.35 7.30
C ALA A 874 -10.41 9.44 7.12
N ALA A 875 -10.52 10.57 7.84
CA ALA A 875 -9.52 11.64 7.80
C ALA A 875 -8.17 11.19 8.39
N TYR A 876 -8.18 10.49 9.52
CA TYR A 876 -6.98 9.93 10.13
C TYR A 876 -6.33 8.87 9.23
N ALA A 877 -7.17 8.02 8.62
CA ALA A 877 -6.73 6.99 7.70
C ALA A 877 -6.08 7.60 6.45
N LYS A 878 -6.66 8.67 5.88
CA LYS A 878 -6.08 9.41 4.75
C LYS A 878 -4.69 9.95 5.09
N SER A 879 -4.57 10.68 6.20
CA SER A 879 -3.29 11.25 6.64
C SER A 879 -2.25 10.15 6.93
N SER A 880 -2.67 9.04 7.53
CA SER A 880 -1.79 7.90 7.82
C SER A 880 -1.35 7.18 6.54
N ALA A 881 -2.23 7.02 5.56
CA ALA A 881 -1.90 6.41 4.27
C ALA A 881 -0.91 7.25 3.47
N GLU A 882 -1.08 8.58 3.46
CA GLU A 882 -0.16 9.52 2.83
C GLU A 882 1.21 9.48 3.51
N LEU A 883 1.25 9.55 4.85
CA LEU A 883 2.49 9.44 5.63
C LEU A 883 3.19 8.11 5.40
N LEU A 884 2.47 6.98 5.46
CA LEU A 884 3.03 5.64 5.25
C LEU A 884 3.60 5.51 3.82
N THR A 885 2.91 6.04 2.81
CA THR A 885 3.40 6.05 1.43
C THR A 885 4.71 6.84 1.33
N ASN A 886 4.79 8.00 1.97
CA ASN A 886 6.01 8.83 1.99
C ASN A 886 7.16 8.15 2.74
N LEU A 887 6.89 7.51 3.89
CA LEU A 887 7.90 6.76 4.66
C LEU A 887 8.49 5.59 3.85
N ILE A 888 7.66 4.90 3.06
CA ILE A 888 8.08 3.81 2.19
C ILE A 888 9.02 4.32 1.08
N ILE A 889 8.66 5.42 0.40
CA ILE A 889 9.36 5.90 -0.80
C ILE A 889 10.55 6.80 -0.47
N HIS A 890 10.39 7.71 0.50
CA HIS A 890 11.36 8.75 0.83
C HIS A 890 12.09 8.49 2.16
N GLY A 891 11.52 7.65 3.03
CA GLY A 891 12.05 7.42 4.37
C GLY A 891 11.56 8.44 5.40
N GLN A 892 12.10 8.34 6.61
CA GLN A 892 11.81 9.28 7.69
C GLN A 892 12.41 10.65 7.39
N SER A 893 11.70 11.71 7.78
CA SER A 893 12.15 13.09 7.59
C SER A 893 11.76 13.96 8.80
N GLY A 894 12.75 14.43 9.56
CA GLY A 894 12.53 15.29 10.72
C GLY A 894 11.56 14.66 11.73
N GLN A 895 10.41 15.31 11.93
CA GLN A 895 9.36 14.88 12.86
C GLN A 895 8.47 13.75 12.31
N TYR A 896 8.56 13.41 11.02
CA TYR A 896 7.72 12.40 10.38
C TYR A 896 8.40 11.03 10.44
N THR A 897 8.08 10.27 11.48
CA THR A 897 8.62 8.94 11.75
C THR A 897 7.54 7.84 11.64
N TRP A 898 7.93 6.56 11.79
CA TRP A 898 6.98 5.44 11.72
C TRP A 898 6.02 5.43 12.90
N GLU A 899 6.48 5.87 14.06
CA GLU A 899 5.72 6.01 15.30
C GLU A 899 4.54 6.96 15.15
N CYS A 900 4.67 8.02 14.34
CA CYS A 900 3.61 8.99 14.08
C CYS A 900 2.34 8.35 13.49
N LEU A 901 2.45 7.21 12.81
CA LEU A 901 1.28 6.47 12.29
C LEU A 901 0.35 5.99 13.41
N PHE A 902 0.89 5.76 14.60
CA PHE A 902 0.17 5.22 15.76
C PHE A 902 0.08 6.24 16.92
N ARG A 903 0.43 7.51 16.71
CA ARG A 903 0.29 8.56 17.71
C ARG A 903 -0.98 9.37 17.47
N THR A 904 -1.88 9.36 18.46
CA THR A 904 -3.10 10.17 18.40
C THR A 904 -2.84 11.63 18.80
N PRO A 905 -3.31 12.62 18.03
CA PRO A 905 -3.24 14.02 18.41
C PRO A 905 -4.29 14.34 19.50
N LEU A 906 -3.88 14.34 20.76
CA LEU A 906 -4.76 14.60 21.92
C LEU A 906 -5.40 15.99 21.91
N SER A 907 -4.83 16.96 21.18
CA SER A 907 -5.40 18.30 20.97
C SER A 907 -6.76 18.30 20.23
N ASN A 908 -7.16 17.17 19.64
CA ASN A 908 -8.42 17.07 18.91
C ASN A 908 -9.64 16.85 19.82
N TYR A 909 -9.44 16.49 21.08
CA TYR A 909 -10.50 16.30 22.07
C TYR A 909 -10.81 17.60 22.81
N ASP A 910 -11.98 17.65 23.46
CA ASP A 910 -12.39 18.83 24.25
C ASP A 910 -11.81 18.77 25.66
N ALA A 911 -11.71 17.58 26.22
CA ALA A 911 -10.95 17.29 27.43
C ALA A 911 -10.21 15.94 27.31
N VAL A 912 -9.16 15.76 28.12
CA VAL A 912 -8.35 14.55 28.15
C VAL A 912 -8.14 14.11 29.61
N VAL A 913 -8.42 12.85 29.89
CA VAL A 913 -8.15 12.18 31.16
C VAL A 913 -6.90 11.34 30.99
N LEU A 914 -5.85 11.63 31.76
CA LEU A 914 -4.63 10.83 31.80
C LEU A 914 -4.73 9.84 32.95
N LEU A 915 -4.33 8.59 32.72
CA LEU A 915 -4.35 7.50 33.69
C LEU A 915 -2.93 7.24 34.23
N HIS A 916 -2.83 6.68 35.44
CA HIS A 916 -1.56 6.20 35.97
C HIS A 916 -1.18 4.90 35.27
N GLN A 917 -0.07 4.91 34.52
CA GLN A 917 0.37 3.76 33.74
C GLN A 917 0.54 2.52 34.61
N GLU A 918 1.14 2.66 35.79
CA GLU A 918 1.37 1.59 36.75
C GLU A 918 0.08 1.03 37.40
N LYS A 919 -1.09 1.60 37.07
CA LYS A 919 -2.42 1.16 37.52
C LYS A 919 -3.28 0.59 36.40
N LEU A 920 -2.76 0.52 35.18
CA LEU A 920 -3.42 -0.18 34.07
C LEU A 920 -3.31 -1.70 34.25
N CYS A 921 -4.27 -2.46 33.71
CA CYS A 921 -4.24 -3.93 33.69
C CYS A 921 -2.95 -4.46 33.01
N ARG A 922 -2.54 -3.83 31.91
CA ARG A 922 -1.41 -4.26 31.06
C ARG A 922 -0.51 -3.06 30.72
N PRO A 923 0.32 -2.59 31.67
CA PRO A 923 1.10 -1.36 31.49
C PRO A 923 2.15 -1.44 30.37
N HIS A 924 2.60 -2.66 30.04
CA HIS A 924 3.57 -2.93 28.97
C HIS A 924 2.96 -2.89 27.57
N HIS A 925 1.64 -2.83 27.44
CA HIS A 925 0.96 -2.62 26.16
C HIS A 925 0.88 -1.14 25.77
N VAL A 926 1.22 -0.20 26.66
CA VAL A 926 1.27 1.23 26.33
C VAL A 926 2.32 1.45 25.25
N LEU A 927 1.88 1.91 24.07
CA LEU A 927 2.78 2.13 22.94
C LEU A 927 3.62 3.40 23.14
N PHE A 928 2.93 4.48 23.50
CA PHE A 928 3.51 5.79 23.76
C PHE A 928 2.86 6.35 25.03
N PRO A 929 3.63 6.60 26.10
CA PRO A 929 3.09 7.25 27.28
C PRO A 929 2.48 8.60 26.92
N ALA A 930 1.27 8.87 27.43
CA ALA A 930 0.57 10.10 27.12
C ALA A 930 1.31 11.31 27.69
N GLU A 931 1.70 12.22 26.80
CA GLU A 931 2.28 13.52 27.15
C GLU A 931 1.25 14.42 27.82
N THR A 932 1.72 15.36 28.65
CA THR A 932 0.82 16.32 29.30
C THR A 932 0.27 17.27 28.23
N PRO A 933 -1.05 17.34 28.01
CA PRO A 933 -1.60 18.15 26.95
C PRO A 933 -1.57 19.64 27.31
N ASN A 934 -1.47 20.50 26.29
CA ASN A 934 -1.55 21.95 26.46
C ASN A 934 -2.99 22.38 26.74
N GLY A 935 -3.39 22.38 28.02
CA GLY A 935 -4.71 22.84 28.47
C GLY A 935 -4.80 23.09 29.97
N LYS A 936 -5.97 23.52 30.45
CA LYS A 936 -6.21 23.83 31.88
C LYS A 936 -6.32 22.52 32.66
N LEU A 937 -5.39 22.29 33.59
CA LEU A 937 -5.48 21.21 34.56
C LEU A 937 -6.69 21.47 35.48
N VAL A 938 -7.65 20.55 35.49
CA VAL A 938 -8.87 20.62 36.29
C VAL A 938 -8.68 19.94 37.64
N ILE A 939 -8.12 18.73 37.61
CA ILE A 939 -7.86 17.91 38.80
C ILE A 939 -6.64 17.02 38.56
N ARG A 940 -5.84 16.83 39.61
CA ARG A 940 -4.69 15.93 39.64
C ARG A 940 -4.97 14.82 40.66
N GLY A 941 -4.83 13.57 40.24
CA GLY A 941 -5.10 12.41 41.08
C GLY A 941 -3.83 11.70 41.54
N ASN A 942 -3.89 11.09 42.72
CA ASN A 942 -2.83 10.24 43.26
C ASN A 942 -3.12 8.77 42.95
N PRO A 943 -2.10 7.94 42.68
CA PRO A 943 -2.29 6.53 42.38
C PRO A 943 -2.78 5.76 43.63
N SER A 944 -3.71 4.84 43.43
CA SER A 944 -4.21 3.99 44.53
C SER A 944 -3.19 2.92 44.95
N ASN A 945 -3.13 2.58 46.23
CA ASN A 945 -2.39 1.41 46.72
C ASN A 945 -3.22 0.11 46.71
N SER A 946 -4.49 0.16 46.29
CA SER A 946 -5.40 -1.00 46.31
C SER A 946 -5.14 -1.99 45.17
N PHE A 947 -4.57 -1.55 44.06
CA PHE A 947 -4.33 -2.37 42.88
C PHE A 947 -2.88 -2.25 42.39
N HIS A 948 -2.31 -3.40 42.07
CA HIS A 948 -1.03 -3.53 41.40
C HIS A 948 -1.20 -4.52 40.23
N PRO A 949 -0.74 -4.20 39.02
CA PRO A 949 -0.89 -5.08 37.86
C PRO A 949 -0.02 -6.34 37.95
N TYR A 950 1.00 -6.32 38.80
CA TYR A 950 1.86 -7.45 39.06
C TYR A 950 1.95 -7.73 40.54
N MET A 951 1.89 -9.01 40.90
CA MET A 951 2.09 -9.49 42.25
C MET A 951 3.38 -10.29 42.36
N SER A 952 4.05 -10.18 43.51
CA SER A 952 5.26 -10.94 43.82
C SER A 952 4.91 -12.36 44.25
N LEU A 953 5.42 -13.36 43.53
CA LEU A 953 5.23 -14.78 43.86
C LEU A 953 6.26 -15.29 44.88
N ASN A 954 7.34 -14.54 45.13
CA ASN A 954 8.39 -14.92 46.09
C ASN A 954 8.22 -14.28 47.48
N SER A 955 7.09 -13.63 47.76
CA SER A 955 6.90 -12.96 49.06
C SER A 955 6.65 -13.99 50.17
N THR A 956 7.23 -13.78 51.35
CA THR A 956 6.99 -14.55 52.59
C THR A 956 5.52 -14.59 53.03
N VAL A 957 4.64 -13.82 52.36
CA VAL A 957 3.20 -13.71 52.61
C VAL A 957 2.39 -14.75 51.81
N MET A 958 2.89 -15.28 50.70
CA MET A 958 2.21 -16.36 49.94
C MET A 958 2.68 -17.72 50.48
N ARG A 959 1.83 -18.41 51.24
CA ARG A 959 2.17 -19.69 51.88
C ARG A 959 1.91 -20.87 50.94
N SER A 960 1.04 -20.72 49.94
CA SER A 960 0.74 -21.75 48.93
C SER A 960 0.43 -21.15 47.54
N LEU A 961 0.50 -21.99 46.50
CA LEU A 961 0.03 -21.65 45.14
C LEU A 961 -1.47 -21.35 45.08
N HIS A 962 -2.25 -21.94 45.99
CA HIS A 962 -3.68 -21.71 46.09
C HIS A 962 -3.95 -20.27 46.54
N ASP A 963 -3.26 -19.80 47.59
CA ASP A 963 -3.33 -18.41 48.07
C ASP A 963 -2.95 -17.39 46.98
N ALA A 964 -2.06 -17.79 46.06
CA ALA A 964 -1.66 -16.95 44.93
C ALA A 964 -2.75 -16.90 43.85
N ARG A 965 -3.43 -18.02 43.58
CA ARG A 965 -4.55 -18.09 42.63
C ARG A 965 -5.77 -17.30 43.12
N ASP A 966 -6.05 -17.32 44.42
CA ASP A 966 -7.18 -16.58 45.01
C ASP A 966 -7.04 -15.06 44.88
N LYS A 967 -5.83 -14.58 44.63
CA LYS A 967 -5.55 -13.15 44.36
C LYS A 967 -5.65 -12.77 42.88
N LEU A 968 -5.88 -13.74 41.99
CA LEU A 968 -6.08 -13.45 40.57
C LEU A 968 -7.41 -12.74 40.35
N LEU A 969 -7.35 -11.67 39.57
CA LEU A 969 -8.53 -10.92 39.16
C LEU A 969 -8.90 -11.34 37.73
N VAL A 970 -9.84 -12.26 37.64
CA VAL A 970 -10.33 -12.81 36.35
C VAL A 970 -11.22 -11.78 35.67
N ASN A 971 -10.98 -11.52 34.38
CA ASN A 971 -11.72 -10.55 33.56
C ASN A 971 -11.77 -9.12 34.13
N PHE A 972 -10.84 -8.77 35.03
CA PHE A 972 -10.76 -7.44 35.60
C PHE A 972 -9.85 -6.50 34.80
N ASP A 973 -10.42 -5.39 34.31
CA ASP A 973 -9.68 -4.27 33.73
C ASP A 973 -10.17 -2.94 34.33
N PRO A 974 -9.35 -2.26 35.18
CA PRO A 974 -9.76 -1.02 35.84
C PRO A 974 -10.15 0.08 34.84
N THR A 975 -9.60 0.07 33.62
CA THR A 975 -9.93 1.05 32.59
C THR A 975 -11.34 0.80 32.04
N ALA A 976 -11.69 -0.46 31.79
CA ALA A 976 -13.02 -0.84 31.31
C ALA A 976 -14.11 -0.50 32.34
N TYR A 977 -13.84 -0.78 33.63
CA TYR A 977 -14.73 -0.40 34.73
C TYR A 977 -14.89 1.13 34.83
N PHE A 978 -13.78 1.87 34.79
CA PHE A 978 -13.82 3.33 34.80
C PHE A 978 -14.66 3.90 33.64
N LEU A 979 -14.50 3.38 32.42
CA LEU A 979 -15.28 3.82 31.26
C LEU A 979 -16.76 3.48 31.39
N ARG A 980 -17.10 2.32 31.96
CA ARG A 980 -18.48 1.93 32.25
C ARG A 980 -19.11 2.89 33.25
N ASP A 981 -18.41 3.17 34.35
CA ASP A 981 -18.90 4.04 35.40
C ASP A 981 -19.06 5.48 34.89
N LEU A 982 -18.16 5.95 34.01
CA LEU A 982 -18.34 7.22 33.30
C LEU A 982 -19.56 7.24 32.38
N LYS A 983 -19.84 6.17 31.63
CA LYS A 983 -21.06 6.09 30.80
C LYS A 983 -22.32 6.10 31.65
N CYS A 984 -22.30 5.46 32.82
CA CYS A 984 -23.42 5.46 33.75
C CYS A 984 -23.64 6.83 34.41
N ALA A 985 -22.56 7.51 34.82
CA ALA A 985 -22.61 8.82 35.44
C ALA A 985 -22.96 9.94 34.44
N PHE A 986 -22.51 9.83 33.19
CA PHE A 986 -22.61 10.87 32.15
C PHE A 986 -23.15 10.36 30.80
N PRO A 987 -24.37 9.78 30.75
CA PRO A 987 -24.85 9.03 29.58
C PRO A 987 -25.02 9.84 28.29
N VAL A 988 -25.27 11.15 28.39
CA VAL A 988 -25.53 12.05 27.24
C VAL A 988 -24.64 13.30 27.25
N THR A 989 -23.58 13.29 28.07
CA THR A 989 -22.70 14.47 28.23
C THR A 989 -21.49 14.40 27.31
N PHE A 990 -20.88 13.21 27.20
CA PHE A 990 -19.63 13.02 26.48
C PHE A 990 -19.64 11.78 25.60
N LYS A 991 -18.93 11.87 24.47
CA LYS A 991 -18.37 10.69 23.81
C LYS A 991 -17.01 10.38 24.40
N LEU A 992 -16.82 9.12 24.80
CA LEU A 992 -15.57 8.59 25.35
C LEU A 992 -14.72 7.99 24.22
N TRP A 993 -13.46 8.39 24.15
CA TRP A 993 -12.48 7.92 23.16
C TRP A 993 -11.34 7.26 23.91
N TYR A 994 -11.08 5.97 23.69
CA TYR A 994 -10.03 5.25 24.41
C TYR A 994 -9.37 4.16 23.56
N ASP A 995 -8.18 3.73 23.99
CA ASP A 995 -7.41 2.61 23.44
C ASP A 995 -7.62 1.37 24.30
N SER A 996 -8.33 0.37 23.77
CA SER A 996 -8.59 -0.92 24.46
C SER A 996 -7.36 -1.83 24.58
N ASN A 997 -6.26 -1.50 23.91
CA ASN A 997 -5.02 -2.26 23.87
C ASN A 997 -3.91 -1.57 24.69
N GLY A 998 -4.29 -1.01 25.84
CA GLY A 998 -3.35 -0.51 26.85
C GLY A 998 -3.01 0.97 26.71
N GLY A 999 -3.92 1.85 26.31
CA GLY A 999 -3.67 3.29 26.38
C GLY A 999 -3.78 3.84 27.80
N ASP A 1000 -3.02 4.89 28.07
CA ASP A 1000 -3.00 5.64 29.34
C ASP A 1000 -3.72 7.00 29.25
N ALA A 1001 -4.53 7.20 28.21
CA ALA A 1001 -5.34 8.40 28.02
C ALA A 1001 -6.76 8.09 27.51
N VAL A 1002 -7.73 8.86 27.99
CA VAL A 1002 -9.12 8.88 27.52
C VAL A 1002 -9.45 10.27 27.02
N GLY A 1003 -9.83 10.39 25.75
CA GLY A 1003 -10.33 11.62 25.15
C GLY A 1003 -11.82 11.77 25.43
N LEU A 1004 -12.27 13.01 25.65
CA LEU A 1004 -13.67 13.39 25.84
C LEU A 1004 -14.07 14.42 24.80
N THR A 1005 -15.25 14.24 24.19
CA THR A 1005 -15.87 15.29 23.37
C THR A 1005 -17.30 15.53 23.80
N TRP A 1006 -17.70 16.80 23.93
CA TRP A 1006 -19.05 17.17 24.35
C TRP A 1006 -20.10 16.70 23.33
N GLU A 1007 -21.23 16.19 23.82
CA GLU A 1007 -22.40 15.94 22.97
C GLU A 1007 -23.31 17.17 22.92
N ASN A 1008 -23.57 17.69 21.72
CA ASN A 1008 -24.53 18.78 21.54
C ASN A 1008 -25.94 18.20 21.49
N SER A 1009 -26.69 18.30 22.59
CA SER A 1009 -28.08 17.86 22.65
C SER A 1009 -28.99 18.77 21.82
N LYS A 1010 -29.28 18.41 20.56
CA LYS A 1010 -30.36 19.05 19.77
C LYS A 1010 -31.78 18.77 20.31
N LYS A 1011 -31.90 17.97 21.38
CA LYS A 1011 -33.15 17.45 21.95
C LYS A 1011 -33.48 18.00 23.35
N ARG A 1012 -32.97 19.16 23.77
CA ARG A 1012 -33.62 19.86 24.90
C ARG A 1012 -34.94 20.42 24.37
N GLY A 1013 -36.03 19.75 24.74
CA GLY A 1013 -37.39 20.24 24.49
C GLY A 1013 -37.55 21.64 25.07
N ARG A 1014 -38.43 22.42 24.45
CA ARG A 1014 -38.68 23.85 24.72
C ARG A 1014 -39.17 24.19 26.14
N ASP A 1015 -39.15 23.26 27.09
CA ASP A 1015 -39.81 23.43 28.40
C ASP A 1015 -38.86 23.47 29.61
N GLU A 1016 -37.53 23.39 29.42
CA GLU A 1016 -36.54 23.60 30.49
C GLU A 1016 -35.59 24.75 30.13
N ALA A 1017 -36.09 25.98 30.25
CA ALA A 1017 -35.35 27.19 29.88
C ALA A 1017 -34.51 27.81 31.02
N ASP A 1018 -34.39 27.18 32.19
CA ASP A 1018 -33.78 27.82 33.37
C ASP A 1018 -32.64 27.04 34.08
N GLU A 1019 -32.15 25.91 33.55
CA GLU A 1019 -30.92 25.30 34.08
C GLU A 1019 -29.68 25.75 33.30
N ALA A 1020 -28.97 26.73 33.88
CA ALA A 1020 -27.63 27.10 33.45
C ALA A 1020 -26.75 25.84 33.36
N MET A 1021 -26.16 25.61 32.17
CA MET A 1021 -25.22 24.50 31.97
C MET A 1021 -24.14 24.53 33.07
N PRO A 1022 -23.88 23.41 33.78
CA PRO A 1022 -22.85 23.38 34.81
C PRO A 1022 -21.49 23.79 34.23
N ASP A 1023 -20.66 24.50 35.02
CA ASP A 1023 -19.29 24.83 34.63
C ASP A 1023 -18.57 23.56 34.14
N PRO A 1024 -18.03 23.53 32.91
CA PRO A 1024 -17.29 22.40 32.37
C PRO A 1024 -16.18 21.91 33.32
N THR A 1025 -15.61 22.82 34.11
CA THR A 1025 -14.61 22.49 35.13
C THR A 1025 -15.20 21.65 36.27
N SER A 1026 -16.46 21.88 36.66
CA SER A 1026 -17.14 21.11 37.71
C SER A 1026 -17.40 19.68 37.27
N ILE A 1027 -17.97 19.50 36.08
CA ILE A 1027 -18.23 18.17 35.49
C ILE A 1027 -16.91 17.38 35.37
N LEU A 1028 -15.85 18.03 34.91
CA LEU A 1028 -14.54 17.38 34.76
C LEU A 1028 -13.85 17.06 36.10
N LYS A 1029 -14.21 17.71 37.21
CA LYS A 1029 -13.78 17.28 38.55
C LYS A 1029 -14.47 15.98 38.94
N GLU A 1030 -15.77 15.87 38.73
CA GLU A 1030 -16.52 14.64 38.98
C GLU A 1030 -15.99 13.46 38.15
N VAL A 1031 -15.61 13.70 36.88
CA VAL A 1031 -14.90 12.70 36.06
C VAL A 1031 -13.62 12.20 36.74
N GLY A 1032 -12.85 13.11 37.36
CA GLY A 1032 -11.66 12.75 38.12
C GLY A 1032 -11.98 11.97 39.41
N ASP A 1033 -13.09 12.29 40.07
CA ASP A 1033 -13.55 11.61 41.28
C ASP A 1033 -14.05 10.19 40.99
N VAL A 1034 -14.78 9.97 39.89
CA VAL A 1034 -15.18 8.62 39.41
C VAL A 1034 -13.95 7.74 39.20
N GLY A 1035 -12.86 8.30 38.68
CA GLY A 1035 -11.61 7.58 38.42
C GLY A 1035 -10.58 7.67 39.54
N LYS A 1036 -10.98 8.01 40.78
CA LYS A 1036 -10.05 8.22 41.89
C LYS A 1036 -9.13 7.02 42.10
N GLY A 1037 -7.81 7.27 42.09
CA GLY A 1037 -6.80 6.23 42.23
C GLY A 1037 -6.27 5.64 40.92
N LEU A 1038 -7.02 5.77 39.82
CA LEU A 1038 -6.61 5.41 38.45
C LEU A 1038 -6.22 6.66 37.65
N VAL A 1039 -6.92 7.77 37.84
CA VAL A 1039 -6.71 9.03 37.10
C VAL A 1039 -5.47 9.76 37.62
N ARG A 1040 -4.55 10.05 36.71
CA ARG A 1040 -3.37 10.91 36.90
C ARG A 1040 -3.73 12.39 36.85
N GLY A 1041 -4.59 12.78 35.91
CA GLY A 1041 -5.14 14.14 35.86
C GLY A 1041 -6.11 14.36 34.70
N VAL A 1042 -6.98 15.35 34.86
CA VAL A 1042 -7.98 15.75 33.85
C VAL A 1042 -7.65 17.15 33.33
N TYR A 1043 -7.59 17.29 32.02
CA TYR A 1043 -7.22 18.51 31.33
C TYR A 1043 -8.35 18.98 30.42
N LEU A 1044 -8.80 20.22 30.60
CA LEU A 1044 -9.73 20.89 29.70
C LEU A 1044 -8.95 21.58 28.59
N LEU A 1045 -9.20 21.21 27.33
CA LEU A 1045 -8.50 21.74 26.16
C LEU A 1045 -9.36 22.77 25.41
N LYS A 1046 -10.66 22.50 25.29
CA LYS A 1046 -11.63 23.35 24.58
C LYS A 1046 -12.90 23.49 25.40
N ALA A 1047 -13.36 24.72 25.57
CA ALA A 1047 -14.66 24.99 26.16
C ALA A 1047 -15.78 24.45 25.26
N PRO A 1048 -16.92 24.02 25.82
CA PRO A 1048 -18.07 23.60 25.04
C PRO A 1048 -18.53 24.74 24.12
N LYS A 1049 -18.85 24.42 22.87
CA LYS A 1049 -19.43 25.39 21.95
C LYS A 1049 -20.90 25.59 22.32
N LEU A 1050 -21.20 26.64 23.09
CA LEU A 1050 -22.56 27.15 23.23
C LEU A 1050 -23.03 27.63 21.85
N GLN A 1051 -24.02 26.97 21.26
CA GLN A 1051 -24.74 27.45 20.09
C GLN A 1051 -26.14 27.87 20.48
#